data_AF-A0A151R7D9-F1
#
_entry.id   AF-A0A151R7D9-F1
#
_cell.length_a   1.000
_cell.length_b   1.000
_cell.length_c   1.000
_cell.angle_alpha   90.00
_cell.angle_beta   90.00
_cell.angle_gamma   90.00
#
_symmetry.space_group_name_H-M   'P 1'
#
loop_
_entity.id
_entity.type
_entity.pdbx_description
1 polymer ?
#
loop_
_entity_poly.entity_id
_entity_poly.type
_entity_poly.pdbx_seq_one_letter_code
_entity_poly.pdbx_strand_id
1 'polypeptide(L)'
;MDEFANNVQGDLYAVNADFGKPYSLQGFSTKENDVKELEISLQALTEIDYRLAYFSEKLVNLHVLYIYLLAEENDLEAMDSNNNCILENLFEKAMTFDLLSGILDSEVRELDNFMDTLQEEIVDARHKIFSCKHLTEVFFMMDKKLHDSEESVKQFQQQLLELKMQSSQLQKTFEAFQHENCETGKALNLSGNGQLTDVKAKSNDQMVEKRRYILRMLEKSLTRELELERKLAESRKNEELKLKLHYTEQVAFYMEEAAEVVWGRFLEADNTAEVLMGISKGIMGRLKITEFNLNGSMQRENELRSKLQSLIEQLKDKDAALEKFETCNAESIKEKSESEVLALREKVKFLEEERKDFEFRMNNLIAENEACHEQLLEMENFVESLKESTDMAENRADSAEAKVTQLTDTNLELTEELNFLKGSASTAEKKVGSLEKQLRELDIQLQNAKASSEASQEQQNMLYTAIWDTEILIEELKSKVSKSESNAEQCFVLSETNLKLNKELDLLRSRTISLKTSLDQASNTKLSSAKEIDTKTKLIMDMVMQLASERERINNQLDALKQENKHLVDKLKNTKIGVPLDACNNGLNNRNEDQASNNDSSNDSCAKSSDEEGIDHFNKTFQAGTFLVSQISFTSSYAYMMMIGETWVLNLVVLVMTLHIRQMFCLLHN
;
A
#
# COMPACT_ATOMS: atom_id res chain seq x y z
N MET A 1 -28.64 -36.42 53.42
CA MET A 1 -28.79 -36.39 54.88
C MET A 1 -29.80 -35.32 55.29
N ASP A 2 -31.09 -35.39 54.95
CA ASP A 2 -31.84 -36.18 53.95
C ASP A 2 -32.99 -35.26 53.48
N GLU A 3 -33.28 -35.07 52.20
CA GLU A 3 -33.78 -36.00 51.16
C GLU A 3 -35.27 -36.38 51.34
N PHE A 4 -36.02 -36.26 50.23
CA PHE A 4 -37.44 -36.59 50.03
C PHE A 4 -38.54 -35.85 50.80
N ALA A 5 -38.93 -34.69 50.24
CA ALA A 5 -40.33 -34.30 50.11
C ALA A 5 -40.67 -34.04 48.62
N ASN A 6 -40.99 -35.11 47.89
CA ASN A 6 -41.55 -35.09 46.52
C ASN A 6 -42.99 -34.51 46.55
N ASN A 7 -43.59 -33.99 45.47
CA ASN A 7 -43.20 -33.92 44.06
C ASN A 7 -43.97 -32.77 43.35
N VAL A 8 -43.75 -32.60 42.03
CA VAL A 8 -44.49 -31.70 41.10
C VAL A 8 -44.18 -30.20 41.26
N GLN A 9 -43.11 -29.76 40.59
CA GLN A 9 -43.12 -28.54 39.78
C GLN A 9 -42.07 -28.72 38.67
N GLY A 10 -42.52 -29.10 37.47
CA GLY A 10 -41.64 -29.39 36.34
C GLY A 10 -42.35 -29.19 35.01
N ASP A 11 -41.64 -28.55 34.09
CA ASP A 11 -41.86 -28.46 32.64
C ASP A 11 -43.28 -28.14 32.13
N LEU A 12 -43.47 -26.86 31.81
CA LEU A 12 -44.04 -26.50 30.51
C LEU A 12 -43.11 -25.49 29.83
N TYR A 13 -42.53 -25.92 28.71
CA TYR A 13 -41.39 -25.26 28.07
C TYR A 13 -41.79 -24.16 27.08
N ALA A 14 -40.92 -23.14 27.00
CA ALA A 14 -40.56 -22.34 25.84
C ALA A 14 -41.54 -22.25 24.64
N VAL A 15 -42.10 -21.05 24.44
CA VAL A 15 -42.38 -20.51 23.10
C VAL A 15 -41.20 -19.61 22.71
N ASN A 16 -40.77 -19.67 21.44
CA ASN A 16 -39.50 -19.10 21.01
C ASN A 16 -39.53 -17.57 20.87
N ALA A 17 -39.01 -16.86 21.87
CA ALA A 17 -38.49 -15.51 21.66
C ALA A 17 -37.10 -15.61 21.00
N ASP A 18 -37.05 -15.63 19.66
CA ASP A 18 -35.80 -15.74 18.88
C ASP A 18 -35.01 -14.42 18.87
N PHE A 19 -34.59 -13.99 20.05
CA PHE A 19 -33.51 -13.03 20.22
C PHE A 19 -32.17 -13.73 19.95
N GLY A 20 -31.96 -14.03 18.67
CA GLY A 20 -30.65 -14.39 18.14
C GLY A 20 -29.60 -13.39 18.63
N LYS A 21 -28.45 -13.93 19.07
CA LYS A 21 -27.37 -13.16 19.71
C LYS A 21 -27.07 -11.86 18.97
N PRO A 22 -26.72 -10.76 19.66
CA PRO A 22 -26.14 -9.60 18.99
C PRO A 22 -24.88 -10.05 18.23
N TYR A 23 -24.99 -10.13 16.91
CA TYR A 23 -23.85 -10.43 16.05
C TYR A 23 -22.83 -9.32 16.25
N SER A 24 -21.63 -9.68 16.68
CA SER A 24 -20.55 -8.73 16.95
C SER A 24 -20.13 -8.06 15.63
N LEU A 25 -20.69 -6.88 15.35
CA LEU A 25 -20.50 -6.16 14.10
C LEU A 25 -19.09 -5.56 14.06
N GLN A 26 -18.14 -6.38 13.61
CA GLN A 26 -16.70 -6.10 13.61
C GLN A 26 -16.36 -4.99 12.61
N GLY A 27 -16.35 -3.73 13.07
CA GLY A 27 -15.52 -2.68 12.46
C GLY A 27 -16.23 -1.50 11.78
N PHE A 28 -17.13 -0.80 12.49
CA PHE A 28 -17.46 0.59 12.16
C PHE A 28 -17.26 1.51 13.37
N SER A 29 -16.69 2.70 13.11
CA SER A 29 -16.46 3.74 14.11
C SER A 29 -17.68 4.66 14.23
N THR A 30 -18.76 4.14 14.82
CA THR A 30 -19.94 4.95 15.18
C THR A 30 -19.58 6.03 16.20
N LYS A 31 -20.25 7.18 16.12
CA LYS A 31 -20.15 8.26 17.11
C LYS A 31 -21.07 7.95 18.29
N GLU A 32 -20.82 8.63 19.41
CA GLU A 32 -21.59 8.46 20.65
C GLU A 32 -23.09 8.82 20.50
N ASN A 33 -23.45 9.65 19.51
CA ASN A 33 -24.84 9.97 19.18
C ASN A 33 -25.52 8.82 18.43
N ASP A 34 -24.86 8.26 17.41
CA ASP A 34 -25.36 7.18 16.56
C ASP A 34 -25.80 5.96 17.39
N VAL A 35 -25.07 5.67 18.48
CA VAL A 35 -25.39 4.59 19.43
C VAL A 35 -26.65 4.87 20.25
N LYS A 36 -26.83 6.11 20.73
CA LYS A 36 -28.01 6.52 21.52
C LYS A 36 -29.27 6.61 20.66
N GLU A 37 -29.14 7.07 19.43
CA GLU A 37 -30.23 7.15 18.45
C GLU A 37 -30.74 5.74 18.08
N LEU A 38 -29.80 4.78 17.93
CA LEU A 38 -30.12 3.36 17.77
C LEU A 38 -30.79 2.75 19.01
N GLU A 39 -30.28 3.03 20.21
CA GLU A 39 -30.85 2.54 21.47
C GLU A 39 -32.30 3.01 21.67
N ILE A 40 -32.56 4.31 21.44
CA ILE A 40 -33.91 4.90 21.50
C ILE A 40 -34.86 4.26 20.47
N SER A 41 -34.37 4.01 19.24
CA SER A 41 -35.16 3.42 18.16
C SER A 41 -35.51 1.95 18.43
N LEU A 42 -34.55 1.17 18.94
CA LEU A 42 -34.74 -0.22 19.34
C LEU A 42 -35.68 -0.35 20.55
N GLN A 43 -35.57 0.56 21.53
CA GLN A 43 -36.49 0.61 22.66
C GLN A 43 -37.93 0.92 22.22
N ALA A 44 -38.13 1.90 21.34
CA ALA A 44 -39.47 2.23 20.81
C ALA A 44 -40.11 1.05 20.07
N LEU A 45 -39.33 0.31 19.26
CA LEU A 45 -39.79 -0.90 18.59
C LEU A 45 -40.15 -2.02 19.59
N THR A 46 -39.38 -2.18 20.66
CA THR A 46 -39.63 -3.21 21.69
C THR A 46 -40.88 -2.90 22.54
N GLU A 47 -41.17 -1.63 22.81
CA GLU A 47 -42.41 -1.18 23.45
C GLU A 47 -43.64 -1.50 22.58
N ILE A 48 -43.55 -1.28 21.26
CA ILE A 48 -44.62 -1.63 20.30
C ILE A 48 -44.83 -3.15 20.24
N ASP A 49 -43.75 -3.95 20.17
CA ASP A 49 -43.84 -5.42 20.20
C ASP A 49 -44.53 -5.90 21.51
N TYR A 50 -44.23 -5.29 22.66
CA TYR A 50 -44.91 -5.58 23.94
C TYR A 50 -46.40 -5.20 23.95
N ARG A 51 -46.73 -4.01 23.44
CA ARG A 51 -48.13 -3.55 23.38
C ARG A 51 -48.98 -4.34 22.39
N LEU A 52 -48.42 -4.80 21.28
CA LEU A 52 -49.08 -5.72 20.36
C LEU A 52 -49.33 -7.08 21.00
N ALA A 53 -48.38 -7.61 21.79
CA ALA A 53 -48.59 -8.84 22.55
C ALA A 53 -49.73 -8.68 23.57
N TYR A 54 -49.71 -7.63 24.40
CA TYR A 54 -50.79 -7.29 25.33
C TYR A 54 -52.15 -7.16 24.62
N PHE A 55 -52.17 -6.45 23.49
CA PHE A 55 -53.38 -6.27 22.68
C PHE A 55 -53.96 -7.60 22.23
N SER A 56 -53.11 -8.48 21.68
CA SER A 56 -53.51 -9.79 21.18
C SER A 56 -54.09 -10.68 22.29
N GLU A 57 -53.49 -10.67 23.47
CA GLU A 57 -53.99 -11.41 24.64
C GLU A 57 -55.34 -10.86 25.11
N LYS A 58 -55.46 -9.53 25.23
CA LYS A 58 -56.69 -8.84 25.63
C LYS A 58 -57.83 -9.11 24.64
N LEU A 59 -57.56 -9.00 23.33
CA LEU A 59 -58.53 -9.26 22.26
C LEU A 59 -59.03 -10.72 22.27
N VAL A 60 -58.14 -11.70 22.45
CA VAL A 60 -58.50 -13.12 22.57
C VAL A 60 -59.35 -13.36 23.82
N ASN A 61 -59.01 -12.75 24.95
CA ASN A 61 -59.82 -12.85 26.18
C ASN A 61 -61.23 -12.25 26.00
N LEU A 62 -61.38 -11.16 25.24
CA LEU A 62 -62.71 -10.61 24.90
C LEU A 62 -63.47 -11.47 23.89
N HIS A 63 -62.79 -12.14 22.94
CA HIS A 63 -63.42 -13.15 22.08
C HIS A 63 -63.95 -14.34 22.91
N VAL A 64 -63.21 -14.79 23.94
CA VAL A 64 -63.68 -15.84 24.85
C VAL A 64 -64.91 -15.39 25.67
N LEU A 65 -64.92 -14.15 26.17
CA LEU A 65 -66.09 -13.57 26.84
C LEU A 65 -67.30 -13.48 25.90
N TYR A 66 -67.10 -13.06 24.64
CA TYR A 66 -68.16 -13.01 23.64
C TYR A 66 -68.71 -14.40 23.28
N ILE A 67 -67.85 -15.43 23.15
CA ILE A 67 -68.27 -16.82 22.93
C ILE A 67 -69.07 -17.36 24.12
N TYR A 68 -68.71 -16.98 25.36
CA TYR A 68 -69.51 -17.31 26.54
C TYR A 68 -70.88 -16.61 26.54
N LEU A 69 -70.92 -15.32 26.20
CA LEU A 69 -72.17 -14.56 26.05
C LEU A 69 -73.08 -15.13 24.97
N LEU A 70 -72.56 -15.51 23.79
CA LEU A 70 -73.36 -16.20 22.76
C LEU A 70 -74.00 -17.50 23.28
N ALA A 71 -73.26 -18.29 24.08
CA ALA A 71 -73.81 -19.51 24.66
C ALA A 71 -74.95 -19.20 25.66
N GLU A 72 -74.79 -18.16 26.48
CA GLU A 72 -75.78 -17.70 27.46
C GLU A 72 -77.01 -17.05 26.79
N GLU A 73 -76.85 -16.37 25.64
CA GLU A 73 -77.94 -15.84 24.79
C GLU A 73 -78.83 -16.99 24.27
N ASN A 74 -78.22 -18.02 23.69
CA ASN A 74 -78.93 -19.20 23.19
C ASN A 74 -79.66 -19.95 24.33
N ASP A 75 -79.06 -19.99 25.52
CA ASP A 75 -79.66 -20.53 26.73
C ASP A 75 -80.90 -19.71 27.18
N LEU A 76 -80.83 -18.37 27.11
CA LEU A 76 -81.94 -17.47 27.45
C LEU A 76 -83.12 -17.61 26.46
N GLU A 77 -82.84 -17.62 25.14
CA GLU A 77 -83.86 -17.84 24.09
C GLU A 77 -84.55 -19.20 24.25
N ALA A 78 -83.78 -20.26 24.55
CA ALA A 78 -84.32 -21.59 24.81
C ALA A 78 -85.21 -21.67 26.06
N MET A 79 -84.92 -20.86 27.10
CA MET A 79 -85.67 -20.86 28.36
C MET A 79 -87.00 -20.09 28.28
N ASP A 80 -87.12 -19.05 27.45
CA ASP A 80 -88.40 -18.34 27.21
C ASP A 80 -89.42 -19.26 26.50
N SER A 81 -88.95 -20.08 25.56
CA SER A 81 -89.78 -21.09 24.88
C SER A 81 -90.37 -22.17 25.83
N ASN A 82 -89.81 -22.32 27.05
CA ASN A 82 -90.19 -23.34 28.02
C ASN A 82 -90.93 -22.75 29.24
N ASN A 83 -92.26 -22.88 29.24
CA ASN A 83 -93.22 -22.40 30.24
C ASN A 83 -93.08 -22.95 31.69
N ASN A 84 -91.92 -23.50 32.10
CA ASN A 84 -91.69 -24.13 33.41
C ASN A 84 -90.48 -23.56 34.20
N CYS A 85 -89.89 -22.45 33.75
CA CYS A 85 -88.71 -21.87 34.40
C CYS A 85 -89.03 -21.14 35.71
N ILE A 86 -88.13 -21.24 36.70
CA ILE A 86 -88.23 -20.47 37.94
C ILE A 86 -87.85 -19.02 37.64
N LEU A 87 -88.80 -18.10 37.83
CA LEU A 87 -88.68 -16.67 37.48
C LEU A 87 -87.40 -16.01 38.06
N GLU A 88 -87.01 -16.40 39.27
CA GLU A 88 -85.83 -15.92 39.99
C GLU A 88 -84.52 -16.29 39.27
N ASN A 89 -84.42 -17.50 38.72
CA ASN A 89 -83.25 -17.99 37.97
C ASN A 89 -83.15 -17.36 36.57
N LEU A 90 -84.30 -17.08 35.92
CA LEU A 90 -84.34 -16.31 34.67
C LEU A 90 -83.87 -14.87 34.88
N PHE A 91 -84.32 -14.23 35.96
CA PHE A 91 -83.91 -12.87 36.31
C PHE A 91 -82.41 -12.78 36.65
N GLU A 92 -81.87 -13.75 37.42
CA GLU A 92 -80.44 -13.80 37.75
C GLU A 92 -79.55 -14.01 36.51
N LYS A 93 -79.92 -14.93 35.60
CA LYS A 93 -79.23 -15.10 34.30
C LYS A 93 -79.30 -13.82 33.45
N ALA A 94 -80.48 -13.21 33.28
CA ALA A 94 -80.64 -12.01 32.45
C ALA A 94 -79.86 -10.80 33.00
N MET A 95 -79.85 -10.59 34.33
CA MET A 95 -79.02 -9.55 34.97
C MET A 95 -77.51 -9.82 34.83
N THR A 96 -77.10 -11.09 34.84
CA THR A 96 -75.69 -11.48 34.63
C THR A 96 -75.26 -11.26 33.18
N PHE A 97 -76.15 -11.57 32.22
CA PHE A 97 -75.94 -11.35 30.79
C PHE A 97 -75.81 -9.85 30.45
N ASP A 98 -76.71 -9.01 30.99
CA ASP A 98 -76.68 -7.55 30.82
C ASP A 98 -75.36 -6.95 31.37
N LEU A 99 -74.95 -7.36 32.58
CA LEU A 99 -73.70 -6.94 33.20
C LEU A 99 -72.47 -7.36 32.39
N LEU A 100 -72.40 -8.62 31.94
CA LEU A 100 -71.27 -9.13 31.17
C LEU A 100 -71.22 -8.53 29.75
N SER A 101 -72.36 -8.23 29.14
CA SER A 101 -72.44 -7.53 27.84
C SER A 101 -71.98 -6.07 27.97
N GLY A 102 -72.38 -5.38 29.05
CA GLY A 102 -71.89 -4.03 29.37
C GLY A 102 -70.38 -3.99 29.67
N ILE A 103 -69.84 -5.05 30.30
CA ILE A 103 -68.38 -5.22 30.48
C ILE A 103 -67.71 -5.41 29.11
N LEU A 104 -68.25 -6.29 28.24
CA LEU A 104 -67.70 -6.51 26.90
C LEU A 104 -67.65 -5.23 26.06
N ASP A 105 -68.75 -4.46 25.96
CA ASP A 105 -68.75 -3.22 25.18
C ASP A 105 -67.83 -2.14 25.79
N SER A 106 -67.76 -2.04 27.13
CA SER A 106 -66.82 -1.13 27.79
C SER A 106 -65.36 -1.51 27.49
N GLU A 107 -65.02 -2.79 27.55
CA GLU A 107 -63.67 -3.30 27.30
C GLU A 107 -63.29 -3.21 25.81
N VAL A 108 -64.21 -3.53 24.89
CA VAL A 108 -64.04 -3.32 23.44
C VAL A 108 -63.76 -1.85 23.14
N ARG A 109 -64.45 -0.93 23.83
CA ARG A 109 -64.25 0.52 23.69
C ARG A 109 -62.94 1.01 24.31
N GLU A 110 -62.51 0.47 25.44
CA GLU A 110 -61.17 0.77 25.99
C GLU A 110 -60.08 0.31 25.01
N LEU A 111 -60.26 -0.89 24.43
CA LEU A 111 -59.36 -1.49 23.44
C LEU A 111 -59.32 -0.70 22.11
N ASP A 112 -60.43 -0.08 21.71
CA ASP A 112 -60.55 0.87 20.59
C ASP A 112 -59.66 2.11 20.80
N ASN A 113 -59.76 2.75 21.98
CA ASN A 113 -58.91 3.90 22.34
C ASN A 113 -57.41 3.52 22.49
N PHE A 114 -57.13 2.28 22.92
CA PHE A 114 -55.76 1.76 22.96
C PHE A 114 -55.18 1.59 21.55
N MET A 115 -55.98 1.17 20.56
CA MET A 115 -55.51 1.09 19.16
C MET A 115 -55.13 2.45 18.60
N ASP A 116 -55.96 3.48 18.80
CA ASP A 116 -55.64 4.85 18.37
C ASP A 116 -54.30 5.31 18.99
N THR A 117 -54.11 5.07 20.29
CA THR A 117 -52.86 5.39 21.02
C THR A 117 -51.65 4.63 20.47
N LEU A 118 -51.78 3.32 20.24
CA LEU A 118 -50.72 2.48 19.68
C LEU A 118 -50.37 2.90 18.23
N GLN A 119 -51.36 3.36 17.46
CA GLN A 119 -51.17 3.81 16.09
C GLN A 119 -50.43 5.16 16.03
N GLU A 120 -50.64 6.07 16.99
CA GLU A 120 -49.81 7.27 17.17
C GLU A 120 -48.37 6.91 17.57
N GLU A 121 -48.18 5.99 18.52
CA GLU A 121 -46.84 5.55 18.96
C GLU A 121 -46.03 4.86 17.84
N ILE A 122 -46.69 4.11 16.95
CA ILE A 122 -46.07 3.53 15.75
C ILE A 122 -45.59 4.62 14.77
N VAL A 123 -46.33 5.72 14.59
CA VAL A 123 -45.91 6.83 13.75
C VAL A 123 -44.68 7.55 14.34
N ASP A 124 -44.64 7.76 15.66
CA ASP A 124 -43.47 8.31 16.37
C ASP A 124 -42.26 7.37 16.29
N ALA A 125 -42.44 6.05 16.50
CA ALA A 125 -41.39 5.06 16.31
C ALA A 125 -40.87 5.02 14.87
N ARG A 126 -41.74 5.23 13.87
CA ARG A 126 -41.34 5.35 12.45
C ARG A 126 -40.44 6.57 12.23
N HIS A 127 -40.74 7.70 12.86
CA HIS A 127 -39.89 8.88 12.81
C HIS A 127 -38.53 8.65 13.50
N LYS A 128 -38.50 7.97 14.64
CA LYS A 128 -37.25 7.57 15.35
C LYS A 128 -36.40 6.63 14.49
N ILE A 129 -36.96 5.53 14.00
CA ILE A 129 -36.26 4.56 13.14
C ILE A 129 -35.75 5.21 11.84
N PHE A 130 -36.46 6.19 11.28
CA PHE A 130 -35.99 6.91 10.08
C PHE A 130 -34.73 7.76 10.31
N SER A 131 -34.44 8.23 11.52
CA SER A 131 -33.18 8.94 11.82
C SER A 131 -31.96 8.00 11.78
N CYS A 132 -32.13 6.75 12.21
CA CYS A 132 -31.15 5.67 12.11
C CYS A 132 -30.81 5.24 10.67
N LYS A 133 -31.44 5.83 9.63
CA LYS A 133 -31.25 5.49 8.21
C LYS A 133 -29.78 5.45 7.75
N HIS A 134 -28.91 6.20 8.40
CA HIS A 134 -27.47 6.19 8.14
C HIS A 134 -26.80 4.83 8.46
N LEU A 135 -27.36 4.04 9.39
CA LEU A 135 -26.89 2.70 9.78
C LEU A 135 -27.26 1.59 8.78
N THR A 136 -27.96 1.92 7.69
CA THR A 136 -28.25 1.08 6.52
C THR A 136 -28.83 -0.31 6.83
N GLU A 137 -28.00 -1.31 7.12
CA GLU A 137 -28.40 -2.70 7.39
C GLU A 137 -29.26 -2.80 8.65
N VAL A 138 -28.86 -2.11 9.73
CA VAL A 138 -29.62 -2.05 10.99
C VAL A 138 -30.93 -1.28 10.80
N PHE A 139 -30.93 -0.24 9.96
CA PHE A 139 -32.14 0.49 9.58
C PHE A 139 -33.14 -0.42 8.85
N PHE A 140 -32.71 -1.15 7.81
CA PHE A 140 -33.60 -2.06 7.07
C PHE A 140 -34.17 -3.18 7.95
N MET A 141 -33.42 -3.64 8.95
CA MET A 141 -33.93 -4.62 9.93
C MET A 141 -35.05 -4.03 10.82
N MET A 142 -34.88 -2.79 11.31
CA MET A 142 -35.89 -2.12 12.15
C MET A 142 -37.11 -1.66 11.35
N ASP A 143 -36.90 -1.08 10.16
CA ASP A 143 -37.97 -0.64 9.24
C ASP A 143 -38.84 -1.83 8.80
N LYS A 144 -38.23 -2.99 8.51
CA LYS A 144 -38.99 -4.21 8.23
C LYS A 144 -39.79 -4.68 9.44
N LYS A 145 -39.17 -4.78 10.64
CA LYS A 145 -39.89 -5.18 11.86
C LYS A 145 -41.08 -4.27 12.14
N LEU A 146 -40.89 -2.94 12.08
CA LEU A 146 -41.98 -1.98 12.27
C LEU A 146 -43.09 -2.15 11.21
N HIS A 147 -42.74 -2.54 9.98
CA HIS A 147 -43.75 -2.84 8.96
C HIS A 147 -44.54 -4.13 9.27
N ASP A 148 -43.87 -5.17 9.76
CA ASP A 148 -44.50 -6.40 10.26
C ASP A 148 -45.47 -6.07 11.46
N SER A 149 -45.08 -5.12 12.33
CA SER A 149 -45.93 -4.54 13.40
C SER A 149 -47.11 -3.71 12.84
N GLU A 150 -46.89 -2.88 11.82
CA GLU A 150 -47.94 -2.09 11.14
C GLU A 150 -48.95 -2.96 10.38
N GLU A 151 -48.58 -4.16 9.95
CA GLU A 151 -49.53 -5.12 9.37
C GLU A 151 -50.36 -5.79 10.47
N SER A 152 -49.71 -6.16 11.58
CA SER A 152 -50.37 -6.73 12.77
C SER A 152 -51.46 -5.80 13.33
N VAL A 153 -51.18 -4.49 13.43
CA VAL A 153 -52.18 -3.47 13.82
C VAL A 153 -53.43 -3.51 12.93
N LYS A 154 -53.28 -3.63 11.61
CA LYS A 154 -54.42 -3.63 10.68
C LYS A 154 -55.27 -4.90 10.83
N GLN A 155 -54.62 -6.05 11.05
CA GLN A 155 -55.31 -7.31 11.31
C GLN A 155 -56.10 -7.25 12.63
N PHE A 156 -55.50 -6.72 13.69
CA PHE A 156 -56.15 -6.50 14.98
C PHE A 156 -57.28 -5.47 14.92
N GLN A 157 -57.12 -4.37 14.17
CA GLN A 157 -58.17 -3.36 13.98
C GLN A 157 -59.39 -3.96 13.25
N GLN A 158 -59.16 -4.83 12.26
CA GLN A 158 -60.24 -5.55 11.57
C GLN A 158 -60.98 -6.53 12.50
N GLN A 159 -60.26 -7.26 13.36
CA GLN A 159 -60.86 -8.17 14.35
C GLN A 159 -61.62 -7.41 15.46
N LEU A 160 -61.13 -6.25 15.89
CA LEU A 160 -61.83 -5.40 16.84
C LEU A 160 -63.12 -4.83 16.25
N LEU A 161 -63.10 -4.39 15.00
CA LEU A 161 -64.31 -3.94 14.29
C LEU A 161 -65.35 -5.05 14.13
N GLU A 162 -64.91 -6.29 13.87
CA GLU A 162 -65.80 -7.46 13.83
C GLU A 162 -66.43 -7.75 15.20
N LEU A 163 -65.62 -7.80 16.27
CA LEU A 163 -66.10 -7.99 17.64
C LEU A 163 -67.06 -6.88 18.09
N LYS A 164 -66.81 -5.63 17.70
CA LYS A 164 -67.64 -4.45 17.99
C LYS A 164 -68.98 -4.50 17.24
N MET A 165 -68.98 -4.95 15.99
CA MET A 165 -70.21 -5.21 15.23
C MET A 165 -71.03 -6.35 15.87
N GLN A 166 -70.37 -7.43 16.27
CA GLN A 166 -70.96 -8.60 16.92
C GLN A 166 -71.56 -8.26 18.30
N SER A 167 -70.83 -7.53 19.15
CA SER A 167 -71.35 -7.03 20.44
C SER A 167 -72.55 -6.09 20.25
N SER A 168 -72.51 -5.21 19.25
CA SER A 168 -73.67 -4.37 18.91
C SER A 168 -74.85 -5.17 18.34
N GLN A 169 -74.66 -6.38 17.83
CA GLN A 169 -75.74 -7.27 17.40
C GLN A 169 -76.35 -8.00 18.62
N LEU A 170 -75.52 -8.55 19.49
CA LEU A 170 -75.88 -9.19 20.78
C LEU A 170 -76.74 -8.27 21.67
N GLN A 171 -76.44 -6.97 21.70
CA GLN A 171 -77.23 -6.01 22.47
C GLN A 171 -78.62 -5.78 21.85
N LYS A 172 -78.74 -5.76 20.51
CA LYS A 172 -80.02 -5.53 19.82
C LYS A 172 -80.99 -6.71 19.94
N THR A 173 -80.48 -7.95 19.94
CA THR A 173 -81.29 -9.15 20.19
C THR A 173 -81.84 -9.16 21.61
N PHE A 174 -81.02 -8.82 22.60
CA PHE A 174 -81.44 -8.70 24.00
C PHE A 174 -82.42 -7.53 24.26
N GLU A 175 -82.22 -6.37 23.62
CA GLU A 175 -83.17 -5.25 23.70
C GLU A 175 -84.55 -5.60 23.11
N ALA A 176 -84.60 -6.37 22.02
CA ALA A 176 -85.86 -6.87 21.47
C ALA A 176 -86.56 -7.84 22.44
N PHE A 177 -85.81 -8.75 23.07
CA PHE A 177 -86.31 -9.71 24.05
C PHE A 177 -86.97 -9.06 25.27
N GLN A 178 -86.42 -7.94 25.78
CA GLN A 178 -87.06 -7.17 26.85
C GLN A 178 -88.40 -6.51 26.41
N HIS A 179 -88.54 -6.14 25.14
CA HIS A 179 -89.72 -5.40 24.68
C HIS A 179 -90.95 -6.30 24.52
N GLU A 180 -90.82 -7.50 23.94
CA GLU A 180 -91.98 -8.39 23.68
C GLU A 180 -92.65 -8.86 24.97
N ASN A 181 -91.87 -9.19 26.01
CA ASN A 181 -92.38 -9.63 27.31
C ASN A 181 -93.10 -8.52 28.12
N CYS A 182 -93.05 -7.25 27.69
CA CYS A 182 -93.67 -6.13 28.42
C CYS A 182 -95.12 -5.78 28.03
N GLU A 183 -95.58 -6.07 26.81
CA GLU A 183 -96.89 -5.56 26.32
C GLU A 183 -98.09 -6.44 26.70
N THR A 184 -97.90 -7.75 26.85
CA THR A 184 -98.95 -8.77 26.96
C THR A 184 -99.91 -8.61 28.17
N GLY A 185 -99.55 -7.80 29.17
CA GLY A 185 -100.25 -7.73 30.46
C GLY A 185 -101.51 -6.85 30.57
N LYS A 186 -102.03 -6.21 29.49
CA LYS A 186 -102.91 -5.01 29.65
C LYS A 186 -104.30 -4.97 28.99
N ALA A 187 -104.78 -5.96 28.23
CA ALA A 187 -105.99 -5.78 27.41
C ALA A 187 -107.01 -6.95 27.39
N LEU A 188 -107.94 -7.00 28.36
CA LEU A 188 -109.21 -7.73 28.22
C LEU A 188 -110.30 -7.26 29.22
N ASN A 189 -111.40 -6.62 28.75
CA ASN A 189 -112.69 -6.49 29.45
C ASN A 189 -113.78 -5.76 28.63
N LEU A 190 -115.07 -5.97 29.00
CA LEU A 190 -116.32 -5.37 28.45
C LEU A 190 -116.74 -5.83 27.02
N SER A 191 -117.99 -6.10 26.60
CA SER A 191 -119.42 -5.86 26.99
C SER A 191 -120.13 -5.07 25.86
N GLY A 192 -121.40 -5.28 25.45
CA GLY A 192 -122.49 -6.16 25.91
C GLY A 192 -123.74 -6.10 24.98
N ASN A 193 -124.83 -6.80 25.34
CA ASN A 193 -126.00 -7.07 24.47
C ASN A 193 -127.00 -5.91 24.24
N GLY A 194 -127.85 -6.05 23.20
CA GLY A 194 -129.11 -5.28 23.03
C GLY A 194 -130.15 -5.98 22.12
N GLN A 195 -131.41 -6.11 22.58
CA GLN A 195 -132.51 -6.82 21.88
C GLN A 195 -133.85 -6.10 22.13
N LEU A 196 -134.78 -6.07 21.15
CA LEU A 196 -136.13 -5.48 21.30
C LEU A 196 -137.18 -6.14 20.36
N THR A 197 -138.47 -5.88 20.57
CA THR A 197 -139.53 -6.91 20.45
C THR A 197 -140.71 -6.65 19.48
N ASP A 198 -141.40 -7.77 19.18
CA ASP A 198 -142.66 -7.95 18.42
C ASP A 198 -143.84 -7.01 18.75
N VAL A 199 -144.63 -6.64 17.72
CA VAL A 199 -146.08 -6.38 17.81
C VAL A 199 -146.80 -6.86 16.52
N LYS A 200 -148.01 -7.44 16.69
CA LYS A 200 -148.69 -8.33 15.74
C LYS A 200 -149.88 -7.73 14.96
N ALA A 201 -149.76 -7.75 13.62
CA ALA A 201 -150.79 -7.87 12.56
C ALA A 201 -152.10 -7.02 12.54
N LYS A 202 -152.32 -6.28 11.43
CA LYS A 202 -153.65 -5.98 10.86
C LYS A 202 -153.61 -5.59 9.37
N SER A 203 -154.70 -5.85 8.64
CA SER A 203 -154.98 -5.58 7.21
C SER A 203 -154.12 -6.34 6.17
N ASN A 204 -154.78 -7.13 5.30
CA ASN A 204 -154.10 -8.07 4.39
C ASN A 204 -153.50 -7.39 3.15
N ASP A 205 -154.24 -6.51 2.45
CA ASP A 205 -153.71 -5.82 1.26
C ASP A 205 -152.62 -4.80 1.60
N GLN A 206 -152.72 -4.12 2.75
CA GLN A 206 -151.60 -3.32 3.23
C GLN A 206 -150.40 -4.21 3.58
N MET A 207 -150.62 -5.47 4.00
CA MET A 207 -149.52 -6.43 4.17
C MET A 207 -148.95 -6.89 2.82
N VAL A 208 -149.75 -7.01 1.75
CA VAL A 208 -149.24 -7.31 0.40
C VAL A 208 -148.41 -6.15 -0.16
N GLU A 209 -148.86 -4.91 -0.07
CA GLU A 209 -148.06 -3.77 -0.55
C GLU A 209 -146.86 -3.49 0.37
N LYS A 210 -146.98 -3.69 1.70
CA LYS A 210 -145.82 -3.71 2.60
C LYS A 210 -144.84 -4.83 2.24
N ARG A 211 -145.28 -6.05 1.90
CA ARG A 211 -144.41 -7.14 1.42
C ARG A 211 -143.75 -6.77 0.09
N ARG A 212 -144.46 -6.12 -0.85
CA ARG A 212 -143.91 -5.63 -2.13
C ARG A 212 -142.88 -4.51 -1.93
N TYR A 213 -143.14 -3.59 -1.01
CA TYR A 213 -142.19 -2.55 -0.60
C TYR A 213 -140.96 -3.16 0.08
N ILE A 214 -141.15 -4.08 1.03
CA ILE A 214 -140.08 -4.82 1.70
C ILE A 214 -139.26 -5.61 0.67
N LEU A 215 -139.88 -6.31 -0.29
CA LEU A 215 -139.17 -7.01 -1.36
C LEU A 215 -138.32 -6.06 -2.21
N ARG A 216 -138.85 -4.91 -2.64
CA ARG A 216 -138.06 -3.87 -3.35
C ARG A 216 -136.94 -3.27 -2.49
N MET A 217 -137.13 -3.19 -1.17
CA MET A 217 -136.09 -2.71 -0.24
C MET A 217 -135.02 -3.78 0.01
N LEU A 218 -135.38 -5.06 0.07
CA LEU A 218 -134.46 -6.19 0.14
C LEU A 218 -133.68 -6.37 -1.16
N GLU A 219 -134.33 -6.23 -2.32
CA GLU A 219 -133.69 -6.22 -3.64
C GLU A 219 -132.69 -5.06 -3.79
N LYS A 220 -133.05 -3.87 -3.30
CA LYS A 220 -132.14 -2.72 -3.16
C LYS A 220 -131.07 -2.89 -2.09
N SER A 221 -131.28 -3.77 -1.11
CA SER A 221 -130.26 -4.12 -0.11
C SER A 221 -129.26 -5.09 -0.70
N LEU A 222 -129.74 -6.21 -1.27
CA LEU A 222 -128.95 -7.24 -1.93
C LEU A 222 -128.08 -6.69 -3.07
N THR A 223 -128.62 -5.77 -3.89
CA THR A 223 -127.83 -5.11 -4.95
C THR A 223 -126.75 -4.17 -4.39
N ARG A 224 -126.94 -3.57 -3.21
CA ARG A 224 -125.90 -2.81 -2.49
C ARG A 224 -124.92 -3.71 -1.77
N GLU A 225 -125.36 -4.85 -1.28
CA GLU A 225 -124.56 -5.85 -0.59
C GLU A 225 -123.58 -6.51 -1.57
N LEU A 226 -124.05 -6.93 -2.75
CA LEU A 226 -123.22 -7.41 -3.87
C LEU A 226 -122.27 -6.33 -4.43
N GLU A 227 -122.67 -5.05 -4.36
CA GLU A 227 -121.82 -3.90 -4.72
C GLU A 227 -120.69 -3.69 -3.69
N LEU A 228 -121.00 -3.84 -2.40
CA LEU A 228 -120.04 -3.75 -1.31
C LEU A 228 -119.11 -4.96 -1.26
N GLU A 229 -119.61 -6.16 -1.50
CA GLU A 229 -118.82 -7.40 -1.60
C GLU A 229 -117.82 -7.31 -2.75
N ARG A 230 -118.24 -6.81 -3.92
CA ARG A 230 -117.32 -6.56 -5.06
C ARG A 230 -116.23 -5.56 -4.69
N LYS A 231 -116.58 -4.45 -4.03
CA LYS A 231 -115.62 -3.44 -3.57
C LYS A 231 -114.67 -3.96 -2.50
N LEU A 232 -115.13 -4.84 -1.62
CA LEU A 232 -114.30 -5.50 -0.61
C LEU A 232 -113.32 -6.48 -1.26
N ALA A 233 -113.77 -7.27 -2.24
CA ALA A 233 -112.90 -8.13 -3.04
C ALA A 233 -111.87 -7.33 -3.86
N GLU A 234 -112.26 -6.18 -4.41
CA GLU A 234 -111.36 -5.26 -5.13
C GLU A 234 -110.35 -4.59 -4.19
N SER A 235 -110.77 -4.15 -2.98
CA SER A 235 -109.87 -3.62 -1.94
C SER A 235 -108.86 -4.67 -1.50
N ARG A 236 -109.30 -5.90 -1.20
CA ARG A 236 -108.43 -7.01 -0.81
C ARG A 236 -107.39 -7.33 -1.90
N LYS A 237 -107.80 -7.31 -3.18
CA LYS A 237 -106.89 -7.49 -4.31
C LYS A 237 -105.90 -6.32 -4.44
N ASN A 238 -106.34 -5.09 -4.18
CA ASN A 238 -105.47 -3.91 -4.19
C ASN A 238 -104.45 -3.94 -3.03
N GLU A 239 -104.86 -4.39 -1.84
CA GLU A 239 -103.99 -4.63 -0.69
C GLU A 239 -102.95 -5.74 -0.99
N GLU A 240 -103.38 -6.85 -1.60
CA GLU A 240 -102.48 -7.93 -2.06
C GLU A 240 -101.47 -7.43 -3.11
N LEU A 241 -101.92 -6.61 -4.07
CA LEU A 241 -101.04 -5.99 -5.07
C LEU A 241 -100.07 -4.99 -4.44
N LYS A 242 -100.49 -4.21 -3.45
CA LYS A 242 -99.62 -3.28 -2.72
C LYS A 242 -98.57 -4.01 -1.88
N LEU A 243 -98.94 -5.11 -1.24
CA LEU A 243 -97.99 -5.97 -0.51
C LEU A 243 -96.97 -6.61 -1.45
N LYS A 244 -97.42 -7.10 -2.61
CA LYS A 244 -96.54 -7.62 -3.67
C LYS A 244 -95.61 -6.55 -4.22
N LEU A 245 -96.11 -5.34 -4.46
CA LEU A 245 -95.30 -4.20 -4.90
C LEU A 245 -94.18 -3.89 -3.91
N HIS A 246 -94.51 -3.71 -2.62
CA HIS A 246 -93.53 -3.46 -1.56
C HIS A 246 -92.48 -4.58 -1.48
N TYR A 247 -92.88 -5.84 -1.60
CA TYR A 247 -91.92 -6.96 -1.62
C TYR A 247 -91.00 -6.91 -2.85
N THR A 248 -91.52 -6.58 -4.04
CA THR A 248 -90.68 -6.39 -5.24
C THR A 248 -89.78 -5.16 -5.17
N GLU A 249 -90.21 -4.08 -4.53
CA GLU A 249 -89.40 -2.88 -4.28
C GLU A 249 -88.26 -3.18 -3.30
N GLN A 250 -88.55 -3.92 -2.22
CA GLN A 250 -87.54 -4.37 -1.25
C GLN A 250 -86.52 -5.35 -1.86
N VAL A 251 -86.98 -6.29 -2.69
CA VAL A 251 -86.07 -7.20 -3.42
C VAL A 251 -85.24 -6.43 -4.45
N ALA A 252 -85.82 -5.45 -5.16
CA ALA A 252 -85.07 -4.60 -6.09
C ALA A 252 -83.99 -3.78 -5.37
N PHE A 253 -84.31 -3.20 -4.21
CA PHE A 253 -83.34 -2.46 -3.38
C PHE A 253 -82.14 -3.32 -2.97
N TYR A 254 -82.37 -4.52 -2.41
CA TYR A 254 -81.25 -5.42 -2.04
C TYR A 254 -80.47 -5.94 -3.27
N MET A 255 -81.12 -6.07 -4.43
CA MET A 255 -80.43 -6.41 -5.68
C MET A 255 -79.59 -5.24 -6.24
N GLU A 256 -80.00 -3.99 -6.01
CA GLU A 256 -79.27 -2.78 -6.40
C GLU A 256 -78.03 -2.60 -5.49
N GLU A 257 -78.20 -2.70 -4.17
CA GLU A 257 -77.10 -2.69 -3.18
C GLU A 257 -76.07 -3.81 -3.44
N ALA A 258 -76.54 -5.04 -3.66
CA ALA A 258 -75.65 -6.16 -4.00
C ALA A 258 -74.94 -5.95 -5.35
N ALA A 259 -75.59 -5.32 -6.33
CA ALA A 259 -74.96 -4.99 -7.60
C ALA A 259 -73.89 -3.91 -7.44
N GLU A 260 -74.14 -2.85 -6.66
CA GLU A 260 -73.16 -1.78 -6.40
C GLU A 260 -71.89 -2.34 -5.73
N VAL A 261 -72.04 -3.20 -4.71
CA VAL A 261 -70.90 -3.87 -4.05
C VAL A 261 -70.11 -4.76 -5.02
N VAL A 262 -70.78 -5.49 -5.92
CA VAL A 262 -70.12 -6.34 -6.93
C VAL A 262 -69.40 -5.48 -7.98
N TRP A 263 -70.02 -4.42 -8.49
CA TRP A 263 -69.39 -3.51 -9.47
C TRP A 263 -68.22 -2.74 -8.88
N GLY A 264 -68.32 -2.29 -7.61
CA GLY A 264 -67.22 -1.65 -6.88
C GLY A 264 -66.00 -2.56 -6.77
N ARG A 265 -66.19 -3.82 -6.35
CA ARG A 265 -65.11 -4.83 -6.29
C ARG A 265 -64.53 -5.16 -7.67
N PHE A 266 -65.35 -5.18 -8.73
CA PHE A 266 -64.85 -5.35 -10.10
C PHE A 266 -63.95 -4.18 -10.54
N LEU A 267 -64.34 -2.94 -10.24
CA LEU A 267 -63.56 -1.74 -10.56
C LEU A 267 -62.26 -1.66 -9.74
N GLU A 268 -62.30 -2.05 -8.47
CA GLU A 268 -61.11 -2.17 -7.61
C GLU A 268 -60.12 -3.22 -8.15
N ALA A 269 -60.62 -4.38 -8.59
CA ALA A 269 -59.80 -5.43 -9.19
C ALA A 269 -59.18 -4.99 -10.53
N ASP A 270 -59.91 -4.28 -11.38
CA ASP A 270 -59.41 -3.79 -12.68
C ASP A 270 -58.36 -2.68 -12.51
N ASN A 271 -58.60 -1.74 -11.58
CA ASN A 271 -57.60 -0.74 -11.17
C ASN A 271 -56.32 -1.40 -10.63
N THR A 272 -56.47 -2.42 -9.78
CA THR A 272 -55.34 -3.19 -9.25
C THR A 272 -54.59 -3.92 -10.36
N ALA A 273 -55.29 -4.46 -11.35
CA ALA A 273 -54.70 -5.11 -12.51
C ALA A 273 -53.87 -4.14 -13.37
N GLU A 274 -54.34 -2.93 -13.68
CA GLU A 274 -53.55 -1.97 -14.46
C GLU A 274 -52.38 -1.38 -13.63
N VAL A 275 -52.50 -1.24 -12.31
CA VAL A 275 -51.35 -0.88 -11.44
C VAL A 275 -50.27 -1.96 -11.49
N LEU A 276 -50.64 -3.24 -11.34
CA LEU A 276 -49.71 -4.38 -11.45
C LEU A 276 -49.12 -4.49 -12.86
N MET A 277 -49.92 -4.23 -13.90
CA MET A 277 -49.48 -4.16 -15.29
C MET A 277 -48.48 -3.01 -15.50
N GLY A 278 -48.70 -1.84 -14.91
CA GLY A 278 -47.77 -0.70 -14.90
C GLY A 278 -46.43 -1.04 -14.24
N ILE A 279 -46.47 -1.68 -13.07
CA ILE A 279 -45.28 -2.17 -12.36
C ILE A 279 -44.52 -3.21 -13.21
N SER A 280 -45.24 -4.16 -13.81
CA SER A 280 -44.69 -5.19 -14.71
C SER A 280 -44.01 -4.59 -15.95
N LYS A 281 -44.67 -3.63 -16.63
CA LYS A 281 -44.10 -2.83 -17.72
C LYS A 281 -42.80 -2.13 -17.29
N GLY A 282 -42.78 -1.55 -16.08
CA GLY A 282 -41.61 -0.90 -15.50
C GLY A 282 -40.44 -1.85 -15.21
N ILE A 283 -40.71 -3.01 -14.59
CA ILE A 283 -39.72 -4.06 -14.33
C ILE A 283 -39.13 -4.59 -15.64
N MET A 284 -39.98 -4.88 -16.63
CA MET A 284 -39.57 -5.30 -17.98
C MET A 284 -38.68 -4.27 -18.68
N GLY A 285 -38.98 -2.97 -18.51
CA GLY A 285 -38.12 -1.89 -18.99
C GLY A 285 -36.73 -1.88 -18.34
N ARG A 286 -36.68 -2.00 -17.01
CA ARG A 286 -35.40 -2.09 -16.26
C ARG A 286 -34.60 -3.33 -16.65
N LEU A 287 -35.25 -4.48 -16.80
CA LEU A 287 -34.63 -5.75 -17.18
C LEU A 287 -33.90 -5.65 -18.53
N LYS A 288 -34.55 -5.07 -19.55
CA LYS A 288 -33.95 -4.85 -20.87
C LYS A 288 -32.75 -3.90 -20.83
N ILE A 289 -32.77 -2.88 -19.98
CA ILE A 289 -31.63 -1.98 -19.77
C ILE A 289 -30.47 -2.73 -19.11
N THR A 290 -30.73 -3.57 -18.09
CA THR A 290 -29.69 -4.40 -17.47
C THR A 290 -29.11 -5.45 -18.41
N GLU A 291 -29.94 -6.07 -19.27
CA GLU A 291 -29.51 -7.02 -20.29
C GLU A 291 -28.61 -6.36 -21.35
N PHE A 292 -28.99 -5.18 -21.85
CA PHE A 292 -28.17 -4.39 -22.76
C PHE A 292 -26.83 -4.01 -22.13
N ASN A 293 -26.83 -3.53 -20.89
CA ASN A 293 -25.62 -3.17 -20.16
C ASN A 293 -24.71 -4.39 -19.89
N LEU A 294 -25.30 -5.56 -19.60
CA LEU A 294 -24.57 -6.82 -19.43
C LEU A 294 -23.88 -7.24 -20.73
N ASN A 295 -24.60 -7.20 -21.86
CA ASN A 295 -24.03 -7.48 -23.18
C ASN A 295 -22.88 -6.52 -23.53
N GLY A 296 -23.04 -5.22 -23.27
CA GLY A 296 -21.97 -4.22 -23.42
C GLY A 296 -20.82 -4.38 -22.42
N SER A 297 -21.00 -5.10 -21.32
CA SER A 297 -19.91 -5.51 -20.42
C SER A 297 -19.18 -6.74 -20.96
N MET A 298 -19.92 -7.78 -21.37
CA MET A 298 -19.39 -9.01 -21.96
C MET A 298 -18.59 -8.76 -23.24
N GLN A 299 -18.99 -7.79 -24.09
CA GLN A 299 -18.17 -7.39 -25.24
C GLN A 299 -16.81 -6.84 -24.80
N ARG A 300 -16.78 -5.90 -23.84
CA ARG A 300 -15.53 -5.30 -23.34
C ARG A 300 -14.64 -6.33 -22.64
N GLU A 301 -15.22 -7.29 -21.92
CA GLU A 301 -14.49 -8.42 -21.34
C GLU A 301 -13.83 -9.27 -22.43
N ASN A 302 -14.56 -9.64 -23.48
CA ASN A 302 -14.02 -10.40 -24.61
C ASN A 302 -12.91 -9.64 -25.37
N GLU A 303 -13.03 -8.31 -25.50
CA GLU A 303 -11.97 -7.47 -26.07
C GLU A 303 -10.71 -7.40 -25.17
N LEU A 304 -10.87 -7.39 -23.84
CA LEU A 304 -9.74 -7.46 -22.92
C LEU A 304 -9.09 -8.85 -22.92
N ARG A 305 -9.91 -9.91 -23.02
CA ARG A 305 -9.47 -11.30 -23.08
C ARG A 305 -8.68 -11.62 -24.36
N SER A 306 -9.08 -11.07 -25.51
CA SER A 306 -8.32 -11.22 -26.76
C SER A 306 -7.01 -10.42 -26.75
N LYS A 307 -7.00 -9.21 -26.18
CA LYS A 307 -5.76 -8.43 -25.94
C LYS A 307 -4.80 -9.18 -25.02
N LEU A 308 -5.30 -9.77 -23.92
CA LEU A 308 -4.51 -10.58 -23.00
C LEU A 308 -3.97 -11.86 -23.67
N GLN A 309 -4.75 -12.54 -24.50
CA GLN A 309 -4.27 -13.69 -25.28
C GLN A 309 -3.16 -13.32 -26.26
N SER A 310 -3.25 -12.15 -26.91
CA SER A 310 -2.18 -11.64 -27.79
C SER A 310 -0.90 -11.31 -27.02
N LEU A 311 -1.00 -10.74 -25.81
CA LEU A 311 0.15 -10.49 -24.95
C LEU A 311 0.82 -11.78 -24.45
N ILE A 312 0.04 -12.83 -24.18
CA ILE A 312 0.57 -14.16 -23.83
C ILE A 312 1.37 -14.76 -25.00
N GLU A 313 0.89 -14.65 -26.24
CA GLU A 313 1.63 -15.17 -27.40
C GLU A 313 2.91 -14.37 -27.66
N GLN A 314 2.85 -13.04 -27.57
CA GLN A 314 4.02 -12.15 -27.65
C GLN A 314 5.05 -12.40 -26.52
N LEU A 315 4.63 -12.95 -25.39
CA LEU A 315 5.53 -13.34 -24.30
C LEU A 315 6.27 -14.63 -24.69
N LYS A 316 5.55 -15.69 -25.11
CA LYS A 316 6.16 -16.93 -25.61
C LYS A 316 7.16 -16.68 -26.76
N ASP A 317 6.82 -15.80 -27.69
CA ASP A 317 7.70 -15.43 -28.81
C ASP A 317 9.02 -14.80 -28.31
N LYS A 318 8.97 -14.02 -27.23
CA LYS A 318 10.15 -13.43 -26.59
C LYS A 318 10.92 -14.44 -25.76
N ASP A 319 10.24 -15.31 -25.02
CA ASP A 319 10.88 -16.37 -24.23
C ASP A 319 11.64 -17.34 -25.17
N ALA A 320 11.01 -17.77 -26.26
CA ALA A 320 11.62 -18.60 -27.30
C ALA A 320 12.67 -17.86 -28.16
N ALA A 321 12.77 -16.53 -28.10
CA ALA A 321 13.87 -15.76 -28.64
C ALA A 321 15.02 -15.61 -27.63
N LEU A 322 14.70 -15.55 -26.33
CA LEU A 322 15.65 -15.49 -25.23
C LEU A 322 16.38 -16.83 -25.07
N GLU A 323 15.68 -17.97 -25.11
CA GLU A 323 16.32 -19.30 -25.11
C GLU A 323 17.32 -19.46 -26.26
N LYS A 324 16.99 -18.94 -27.46
CA LYS A 324 17.89 -18.93 -28.64
C LYS A 324 19.09 -18.00 -28.45
N PHE A 325 18.91 -16.88 -27.76
CA PHE A 325 20.00 -15.98 -27.42
C PHE A 325 20.92 -16.59 -26.35
N GLU A 326 20.39 -17.22 -25.32
CA GLU A 326 21.16 -17.89 -24.27
C GLU A 326 21.98 -19.06 -24.81
N THR A 327 21.37 -19.90 -25.66
CA THR A 327 22.08 -21.01 -26.34
C THR A 327 23.19 -20.50 -27.26
N CYS A 328 22.91 -19.54 -28.14
CA CYS A 328 23.93 -18.95 -29.02
C CYS A 328 25.05 -18.24 -28.23
N ASN A 329 24.72 -17.58 -27.12
CA ASN A 329 25.70 -16.97 -26.23
C ASN A 329 26.60 -18.04 -25.58
N ALA A 330 26.02 -19.13 -25.06
CA ALA A 330 26.75 -20.25 -24.49
C ALA A 330 27.67 -20.94 -25.51
N GLU A 331 27.22 -21.10 -26.76
CA GLU A 331 28.04 -21.58 -27.89
C GLU A 331 29.22 -20.63 -28.15
N SER A 332 28.98 -19.30 -28.24
CA SER A 332 30.05 -18.32 -28.47
C SER A 332 31.09 -18.27 -27.34
N ILE A 333 30.66 -18.47 -26.08
CA ILE A 333 31.55 -18.57 -24.92
C ILE A 333 32.40 -19.85 -25.03
N LYS A 334 31.78 -20.97 -25.44
CA LYS A 334 32.49 -22.24 -25.65
C LYS A 334 33.53 -22.11 -26.75
N GLU A 335 33.16 -21.65 -27.94
CA GLU A 335 34.09 -21.44 -29.08
C GLU A 335 35.25 -20.52 -28.70
N LYS A 336 34.97 -19.40 -28.02
CA LYS A 336 35.99 -18.48 -27.55
C LYS A 336 36.96 -19.14 -26.55
N SER A 337 36.45 -19.91 -25.59
CA SER A 337 37.28 -20.62 -24.62
C SER A 337 38.11 -21.75 -25.26
N GLU A 338 37.58 -22.46 -26.26
CA GLU A 338 38.32 -23.47 -27.03
C GLU A 338 39.42 -22.81 -27.87
N SER A 339 39.16 -21.67 -28.50
CA SER A 339 40.16 -20.87 -29.22
C SER A 339 41.27 -20.34 -28.31
N GLU A 340 40.93 -19.81 -27.13
CA GLU A 340 41.90 -19.31 -26.15
C GLU A 340 42.77 -20.45 -25.58
N VAL A 341 42.18 -21.61 -25.29
CA VAL A 341 42.90 -22.82 -24.85
C VAL A 341 43.83 -23.36 -25.94
N LEU A 342 43.45 -23.26 -27.23
CA LEU A 342 44.33 -23.62 -28.35
C LEU A 342 45.53 -22.67 -28.46
N ALA A 343 45.29 -21.35 -28.44
CA ALA A 343 46.36 -20.34 -28.51
C ALA A 343 47.34 -20.44 -27.31
N LEU A 344 46.83 -20.69 -26.11
CA LEU A 344 47.65 -20.96 -24.93
C LEU A 344 48.45 -22.26 -25.07
N ARG A 345 47.86 -23.33 -25.62
CA ARG A 345 48.55 -24.61 -25.89
C ARG A 345 49.69 -24.46 -26.91
N GLU A 346 49.51 -23.65 -27.94
CA GLU A 346 50.57 -23.34 -28.92
C GLU A 346 51.70 -22.52 -28.28
N LYS A 347 51.36 -21.51 -27.47
CA LYS A 347 52.35 -20.73 -26.71
C LYS A 347 53.15 -21.60 -25.73
N VAL A 348 52.52 -22.56 -25.05
CA VAL A 348 53.23 -23.52 -24.17
C VAL A 348 54.22 -24.38 -24.96
N LYS A 349 53.84 -24.91 -26.13
CA LYS A 349 54.77 -25.67 -26.99
C LYS A 349 55.99 -24.84 -27.40
N PHE A 350 55.78 -23.60 -27.83
CA PHE A 350 56.88 -22.70 -28.19
C PHE A 350 57.87 -22.50 -27.02
N LEU A 351 57.36 -22.26 -25.81
CA LEU A 351 58.19 -22.10 -24.62
C LEU A 351 58.91 -23.41 -24.21
N GLU A 352 58.29 -24.57 -24.45
CA GLU A 352 58.94 -25.87 -24.27
C GLU A 352 60.06 -26.14 -25.29
N GLU A 353 59.97 -25.58 -26.49
CA GLU A 353 61.02 -25.65 -27.53
C GLU A 353 62.16 -24.67 -27.24
N GLU A 354 61.84 -23.41 -26.89
CA GLU A 354 62.80 -22.40 -26.45
C GLU A 354 63.61 -22.86 -25.22
N ARG A 355 62.95 -23.51 -24.25
CA ARG A 355 63.64 -24.12 -23.11
C ARG A 355 64.67 -25.17 -23.56
N LYS A 356 64.29 -26.10 -24.45
CA LYS A 356 65.19 -27.19 -24.92
C LYS A 356 66.41 -26.64 -25.64
N ASP A 357 66.23 -25.60 -26.44
CA ASP A 357 67.32 -24.90 -27.14
C ASP A 357 68.25 -24.14 -26.16
N PHE A 358 67.71 -23.52 -25.11
CA PHE A 358 68.53 -22.95 -24.03
C PHE A 358 69.28 -24.02 -23.23
N GLU A 359 68.62 -25.12 -22.89
CA GLU A 359 69.21 -26.26 -22.15
C GLU A 359 70.34 -26.92 -22.96
N PHE A 360 70.19 -27.03 -24.28
CA PHE A 360 71.25 -27.46 -25.20
C PHE A 360 72.44 -26.48 -25.23
N ARG A 361 72.20 -25.17 -25.35
CA ARG A 361 73.28 -24.16 -25.27
C ARG A 361 74.04 -24.22 -23.95
N MET A 362 73.33 -24.38 -22.83
CA MET A 362 73.93 -24.46 -21.50
C MET A 362 74.88 -25.66 -21.38
N ASN A 363 74.46 -26.84 -21.87
CA ASN A 363 75.28 -28.05 -21.85
C ASN A 363 76.54 -27.93 -22.72
N ASN A 364 76.46 -27.26 -23.87
CA ASN A 364 77.65 -27.00 -24.71
C ASN A 364 78.66 -26.08 -24.00
N LEU A 365 78.19 -25.01 -23.34
CA LEU A 365 79.06 -24.11 -22.56
C LEU A 365 79.72 -24.81 -21.37
N ILE A 366 79.04 -25.77 -20.74
CA ILE A 366 79.62 -26.61 -19.68
C ILE A 366 80.77 -27.46 -20.25
N ALA A 367 80.55 -28.14 -21.39
CA ALA A 367 81.59 -28.95 -22.03
C ALA A 367 82.80 -28.11 -22.54
N GLU A 368 82.57 -26.90 -23.06
CA GLU A 368 83.64 -25.97 -23.42
C GLU A 368 84.44 -25.50 -22.20
N ASN A 369 83.77 -25.23 -21.07
CA ASN A 369 84.41 -24.87 -19.82
C ASN A 369 85.20 -26.02 -19.19
N GLU A 370 84.69 -27.26 -19.23
CA GLU A 370 85.41 -28.47 -18.81
C GLU A 370 86.68 -28.68 -19.65
N ALA A 371 86.59 -28.56 -20.98
CA ALA A 371 87.76 -28.64 -21.86
C ALA A 371 88.78 -27.52 -21.62
N CYS A 372 88.33 -26.30 -21.28
CA CYS A 372 89.21 -25.20 -20.90
C CYS A 372 89.90 -25.45 -19.54
N HIS A 373 89.22 -26.08 -18.58
CA HIS A 373 89.82 -26.45 -17.30
C HIS A 373 90.90 -27.51 -17.45
N GLU A 374 90.69 -28.53 -18.30
CA GLU A 374 91.70 -29.55 -18.59
C GLU A 374 92.96 -28.94 -19.24
N GLN A 375 92.80 -27.96 -20.14
CA GLN A 375 93.93 -27.20 -20.72
C GLN A 375 94.69 -26.37 -19.68
N LEU A 376 94.00 -25.81 -18.68
CA LEU A 376 94.67 -25.12 -17.56
C LEU A 376 95.48 -26.11 -16.72
N LEU A 377 94.95 -27.31 -16.44
CA LEU A 377 95.67 -28.36 -15.73
C LEU A 377 96.90 -28.86 -16.51
N GLU A 378 96.81 -29.03 -17.83
CA GLU A 378 97.97 -29.35 -18.68
C GLU A 378 99.06 -28.27 -18.59
N MET A 379 98.65 -26.99 -18.64
CA MET A 379 99.58 -25.85 -18.53
C MET A 379 100.20 -25.71 -17.13
N GLU A 380 99.46 -25.98 -16.06
CA GLU A 380 99.98 -26.00 -14.68
C GLU A 380 101.04 -27.09 -14.49
N ASN A 381 100.79 -28.31 -15.01
CA ASN A 381 101.77 -29.40 -15.00
C ASN A 381 103.05 -29.04 -15.79
N PHE A 382 102.92 -28.34 -16.93
CA PHE A 382 104.05 -27.85 -17.70
C PHE A 382 104.87 -26.78 -16.95
N VAL A 383 104.22 -25.87 -16.24
CA VAL A 383 104.88 -24.85 -15.40
C VAL A 383 105.66 -25.49 -14.26
N GLU A 384 105.11 -26.49 -13.57
CA GLU A 384 105.81 -27.18 -12.48
C GLU A 384 107.03 -27.99 -13.00
N SER A 385 106.95 -28.56 -14.21
CA SER A 385 108.09 -29.22 -14.87
C SER A 385 109.20 -28.23 -15.28
N LEU A 386 108.85 -27.03 -15.75
CA LEU A 386 109.82 -25.96 -16.00
C LEU A 386 110.50 -25.49 -14.70
N LYS A 387 109.75 -25.45 -13.60
CA LYS A 387 110.26 -25.11 -12.26
C LYS A 387 111.26 -26.15 -11.75
N GLU A 388 110.93 -27.44 -11.77
CA GLU A 388 111.89 -28.52 -11.44
C GLU A 388 113.16 -28.46 -12.32
N SER A 389 113.01 -28.14 -13.62
CA SER A 389 114.15 -27.94 -14.52
C SER A 389 114.98 -26.69 -14.18
N THR A 390 114.38 -25.67 -13.55
CA THR A 390 115.05 -24.44 -13.11
C THR A 390 115.82 -24.70 -11.82
N ASP A 391 115.20 -25.36 -10.83
CA ASP A 391 115.85 -25.79 -9.59
C ASP A 391 117.08 -26.69 -9.90
N MET A 392 116.96 -27.59 -10.89
CA MET A 392 118.08 -28.39 -11.40
C MET A 392 119.18 -27.59 -12.12
N ALA A 393 118.88 -26.39 -12.64
CA ALA A 393 119.88 -25.50 -13.23
C ALA A 393 120.58 -24.66 -12.15
N GLU A 394 119.83 -24.18 -11.16
CA GLU A 394 120.33 -23.45 -9.98
C GLU A 394 121.31 -24.34 -9.17
N ASN A 395 120.92 -25.57 -8.83
CA ASN A 395 121.80 -26.54 -8.17
C ASN A 395 123.10 -26.85 -8.97
N ARG A 396 123.10 -26.67 -10.30
CA ARG A 396 124.31 -26.77 -11.14
C ARG A 396 125.15 -25.48 -11.10
N ALA A 397 124.52 -24.32 -11.00
CA ALA A 397 125.20 -23.04 -10.82
C ALA A 397 125.91 -23.00 -9.45
N ASP A 398 125.22 -23.38 -8.36
CA ASP A 398 125.81 -23.52 -7.03
C ASP A 398 127.00 -24.48 -7.02
N SER A 399 126.86 -25.63 -7.70
CA SER A 399 127.95 -26.60 -7.85
C SER A 399 129.11 -26.10 -8.72
N ALA A 400 128.89 -25.07 -9.56
CA ALA A 400 129.96 -24.42 -10.31
C ALA A 400 130.62 -23.31 -9.46
N GLU A 401 129.84 -22.50 -8.74
CA GLU A 401 130.34 -21.47 -7.83
C GLU A 401 131.20 -22.08 -6.71
N ALA A 402 130.76 -23.19 -6.10
CA ALA A 402 131.53 -23.94 -5.12
C ALA A 402 132.86 -24.53 -5.68
N LYS A 403 133.01 -24.65 -7.02
CA LYS A 403 134.28 -24.99 -7.66
C LYS A 403 135.13 -23.76 -7.99
N VAL A 404 134.50 -22.61 -8.24
CA VAL A 404 135.18 -21.32 -8.43
C VAL A 404 135.78 -20.82 -7.12
N THR A 405 135.12 -20.99 -5.98
CA THR A 405 135.70 -20.69 -4.66
C THR A 405 136.91 -21.59 -4.38
N GLN A 406 136.80 -22.91 -4.59
CA GLN A 406 137.93 -23.84 -4.44
C GLN A 406 139.11 -23.54 -5.40
N LEU A 407 138.82 -23.05 -6.62
CA LEU A 407 139.84 -22.54 -7.54
C LEU A 407 140.43 -21.19 -7.10
N THR A 408 139.69 -20.38 -6.34
CA THR A 408 140.18 -19.12 -5.78
C THR A 408 141.13 -19.39 -4.61
N ASP A 409 140.78 -20.32 -3.72
CA ASP A 409 141.62 -20.75 -2.59
C ASP A 409 142.95 -21.34 -3.06
N THR A 410 142.93 -22.20 -4.08
CA THR A 410 144.16 -22.79 -4.65
C THR A 410 145.02 -21.77 -5.43
N ASN A 411 144.42 -20.72 -6.01
CA ASN A 411 145.19 -19.59 -6.55
C ASN A 411 145.82 -18.71 -5.46
N LEU A 412 145.21 -18.62 -4.27
CA LEU A 412 145.79 -17.94 -3.12
C LEU A 412 147.00 -18.72 -2.58
N GLU A 413 146.89 -20.04 -2.44
CA GLU A 413 147.98 -20.93 -2.05
C GLU A 413 149.18 -20.84 -3.02
N LEU A 414 148.94 -20.87 -4.34
CA LEU A 414 149.95 -20.61 -5.37
C LEU A 414 150.56 -19.19 -5.29
N THR A 415 149.80 -18.19 -4.82
CA THR A 415 150.30 -16.83 -4.64
C THR A 415 151.25 -16.73 -3.43
N GLU A 416 151.04 -17.53 -2.40
CA GLU A 416 151.98 -17.65 -1.27
C GLU A 416 153.29 -18.35 -1.70
N GLU A 417 153.22 -19.41 -2.52
CA GLU A 417 154.41 -20.02 -3.12
C GLU A 417 155.20 -19.05 -4.04
N LEU A 418 154.50 -18.24 -4.85
CA LEU A 418 155.13 -17.27 -5.75
C LEU A 418 155.89 -16.17 -4.97
N ASN A 419 155.38 -15.77 -3.80
CA ASN A 419 156.10 -14.85 -2.92
C ASN A 419 157.39 -15.47 -2.34
N PHE A 420 157.44 -16.79 -2.16
CA PHE A 420 158.64 -17.51 -1.70
C PHE A 420 159.80 -17.45 -2.71
N LEU A 421 159.49 -17.33 -4.01
CA LEU A 421 160.47 -17.31 -5.11
C LEU A 421 161.01 -15.91 -5.47
N LYS A 422 160.49 -14.84 -4.84
CA LYS A 422 160.81 -13.44 -5.20
C LYS A 422 161.88 -12.78 -4.29
N GLY A 423 162.68 -13.57 -3.57
CA GLY A 423 163.62 -13.12 -2.54
C GLY A 423 165.11 -13.06 -2.92
N SER A 424 165.50 -13.28 -4.18
CA SER A 424 166.89 -13.54 -4.59
C SER A 424 167.57 -12.40 -5.38
N ALA A 425 168.39 -11.62 -4.66
CA ALA A 425 169.29 -10.55 -5.15
C ALA A 425 168.59 -9.27 -5.68
N SER A 426 169.21 -8.07 -5.67
CA SER A 426 170.61 -7.70 -5.40
C SER A 426 170.76 -6.47 -4.47
N THR A 427 171.97 -5.90 -4.35
CA THR A 427 172.43 -5.16 -3.16
C THR A 427 172.73 -3.66 -3.34
N ALA A 428 172.45 -2.91 -2.25
CA ALA A 428 173.16 -1.72 -1.71
C ALA A 428 172.49 -0.33 -1.81
N GLU A 429 171.89 0.13 -0.71
CA GLU A 429 172.23 1.38 0.01
C GLU A 429 171.52 1.43 1.40
N LYS A 430 171.93 2.33 2.32
CA LYS A 430 171.53 2.28 3.76
C LYS A 430 171.06 3.64 4.33
N LYS A 431 169.73 3.89 4.51
CA LYS A 431 169.27 4.87 5.55
C LYS A 431 167.78 5.00 5.99
N VAL A 432 166.80 4.22 5.52
CA VAL A 432 165.35 4.58 5.70
C VAL A 432 164.65 3.96 6.94
N GLY A 433 165.36 3.23 7.81
CA GLY A 433 164.78 2.53 8.98
C GLY A 433 164.29 3.40 10.16
N SER A 434 163.53 4.46 9.91
CA SER A 434 163.00 5.37 10.95
C SER A 434 161.53 5.82 10.77
N LEU A 435 160.88 5.54 9.63
CA LEU A 435 159.54 6.05 9.33
C LEU A 435 158.40 5.03 9.49
N GLU A 436 158.69 3.73 9.51
CA GLU A 436 157.66 2.66 9.58
C GLU A 436 156.93 2.56 10.92
N LYS A 437 157.36 3.32 11.95
CA LYS A 437 156.91 3.15 13.35
C LYS A 437 155.80 4.12 13.80
N GLN A 438 155.23 4.94 12.91
CA GLN A 438 154.21 5.94 13.28
C GLN A 438 152.82 5.77 12.64
N LEU A 439 152.66 4.97 11.57
CA LEU A 439 151.41 4.97 10.80
C LEU A 439 150.31 4.01 11.33
N ARG A 440 150.64 3.00 12.15
CA ARG A 440 149.70 1.90 12.49
C ARG A 440 148.79 2.16 13.70
N GLU A 441 148.99 3.24 14.45
CA GLU A 441 148.30 3.47 15.74
C GLU A 441 146.96 4.21 15.61
N LEU A 442 146.77 5.01 14.55
CA LEU A 442 145.74 6.05 14.53
C LEU A 442 144.37 5.62 13.98
N ASP A 443 144.31 4.67 13.04
CA ASP A 443 143.08 4.34 12.31
C ASP A 443 142.14 3.40 13.09
N ILE A 444 142.72 2.53 13.94
CA ILE A 444 142.01 1.48 14.69
C ILE A 444 140.99 2.06 15.70
N GLN A 445 141.19 3.30 16.15
CA GLN A 445 140.32 3.92 17.16
C GLN A 445 139.02 4.53 16.57
N LEU A 446 138.92 4.70 15.25
CA LEU A 446 137.86 5.54 14.66
C LEU A 446 136.53 4.80 14.38
N GLN A 447 136.56 3.52 14.01
CA GLN A 447 135.34 2.80 13.60
C GLN A 447 134.48 2.27 14.76
N ASN A 448 135.09 1.90 15.90
CA ASN A 448 134.37 1.31 17.04
C ASN A 448 133.33 2.26 17.67
N ALA A 449 133.44 3.57 17.46
CA ALA A 449 132.45 4.55 17.92
C ALA A 449 131.15 4.52 17.10
N LYS A 450 131.18 4.04 15.84
CA LYS A 450 130.05 4.15 14.91
C LYS A 450 128.97 3.09 15.16
N ALA A 451 129.38 1.83 15.31
CA ALA A 451 128.46 0.69 15.46
C ALA A 451 127.56 0.76 16.72
N SER A 452 127.95 1.55 17.73
CA SER A 452 127.18 1.70 18.98
C SER A 452 125.94 2.61 18.84
N SER A 453 125.79 3.34 17.72
CA SER A 453 124.73 4.35 17.55
C SER A 453 123.52 3.90 16.75
N GLU A 454 123.61 2.82 15.98
CA GLU A 454 122.54 2.40 15.06
C GLU A 454 121.57 1.40 15.73
N ALA A 455 122.09 0.50 16.57
CA ALA A 455 121.30 -0.55 17.25
C ALA A 455 120.21 -0.02 18.24
N SER A 456 120.32 1.22 18.71
CA SER A 456 119.32 1.84 19.60
C SER A 456 118.14 2.47 18.85
N GLN A 457 118.31 2.84 17.58
CA GLN A 457 117.25 3.40 16.73
C GLN A 457 116.20 2.33 16.36
N GLU A 458 116.65 1.08 16.17
CA GLU A 458 115.85 0.01 15.58
C GLU A 458 114.81 -0.56 16.56
N GLN A 459 115.10 -0.57 17.86
CA GLN A 459 114.10 -0.88 18.90
C GLN A 459 112.96 0.13 18.95
N GLN A 460 113.21 1.40 18.59
CA GLN A 460 112.18 2.44 18.63
C GLN A 460 111.20 2.32 17.45
N ASN A 461 111.69 1.91 16.27
CA ASN A 461 110.85 1.67 15.09
C ASN A 461 109.87 0.50 15.31
N MET A 462 110.31 -0.55 16.00
CA MET A 462 109.50 -1.76 16.26
C MET A 462 108.22 -1.48 17.07
N LEU A 463 108.26 -0.48 17.96
CA LEU A 463 107.09 -0.03 18.73
C LEU A 463 106.08 0.78 17.90
N TYR A 464 106.52 1.49 16.86
CA TYR A 464 105.63 2.27 16.00
C TYR A 464 104.76 1.38 15.10
N THR A 465 105.31 0.30 14.56
CA THR A 465 104.55 -0.64 13.70
C THR A 465 103.38 -1.27 14.45
N ALA A 466 103.59 -1.70 15.70
CA ALA A 466 102.55 -2.31 16.52
C ALA A 466 101.39 -1.37 16.87
N ILE A 467 101.63 -0.05 16.92
CA ILE A 467 100.58 0.96 17.13
C ILE A 467 99.75 1.12 15.84
N TRP A 468 100.42 1.24 14.68
CA TRP A 468 99.80 1.38 13.36
C TRP A 468 98.79 0.25 13.08
N ASP A 469 99.15 -0.99 13.35
CA ASP A 469 98.26 -2.15 13.13
C ASP A 469 96.97 -2.08 13.98
N THR A 470 97.05 -1.57 15.22
CA THR A 470 95.86 -1.39 16.07
C THR A 470 94.97 -0.23 15.60
N GLU A 471 95.54 0.78 14.95
CA GLU A 471 94.82 1.97 14.50
C GLU A 471 94.01 1.70 13.22
N ILE A 472 94.52 0.86 12.31
CA ILE A 472 93.75 0.33 11.16
C ILE A 472 92.50 -0.45 11.62
N LEU A 473 92.63 -1.29 12.65
CA LEU A 473 91.53 -2.12 13.15
C LEU A 473 90.36 -1.27 13.71
N ILE A 474 90.68 -0.12 14.32
CA ILE A 474 89.69 0.84 14.84
C ILE A 474 88.91 1.50 13.69
N GLU A 475 89.60 1.89 12.61
CA GLU A 475 88.95 2.54 11.47
C GLU A 475 88.10 1.56 10.64
N GLU A 476 88.52 0.29 10.53
CA GLU A 476 87.71 -0.75 9.89
C GLU A 476 86.40 -1.02 10.67
N LEU A 477 86.45 -1.03 12.00
CA LEU A 477 85.26 -1.15 12.86
C LEU A 477 84.32 0.05 12.74
N LYS A 478 84.84 1.30 12.73
CA LYS A 478 84.02 2.50 12.44
C LYS A 478 83.29 2.40 11.10
N SER A 479 83.97 1.90 10.06
CA SER A 479 83.39 1.80 8.71
C SER A 479 82.16 0.87 8.66
N LYS A 480 82.13 -0.17 9.51
CA LYS A 480 81.01 -1.11 9.64
C LYS A 480 79.85 -0.50 10.44
N VAL A 481 80.11 0.34 11.45
CA VAL A 481 79.08 1.11 12.19
C VAL A 481 78.42 2.15 11.28
N SER A 482 79.22 2.92 10.53
CA SER A 482 78.75 3.99 9.63
C SER A 482 77.86 3.48 8.47
N LYS A 483 77.71 2.16 8.30
CA LYS A 483 76.93 1.53 7.24
C LYS A 483 75.65 0.81 7.74
N SER A 484 75.41 0.76 9.05
CA SER A 484 74.13 0.32 9.64
C SER A 484 73.25 1.48 10.12
N GLU A 485 73.81 2.67 10.29
CA GLU A 485 73.15 3.83 10.90
C GLU A 485 72.34 4.71 9.92
N SER A 486 72.47 4.51 8.59
CA SER A 486 71.75 5.29 7.58
C SER A 486 70.32 4.83 7.27
N ASN A 487 69.70 4.02 8.14
CA ASN A 487 68.28 3.62 8.02
C ASN A 487 67.33 4.49 8.88
N ALA A 488 67.82 5.60 9.45
CA ALA A 488 67.04 6.49 10.30
C ALA A 488 66.01 7.37 9.54
N GLU A 489 66.26 7.69 8.27
CA GLU A 489 65.49 8.74 7.56
C GLU A 489 64.09 8.28 7.07
N GLN A 490 63.89 6.98 6.79
CA GLN A 490 62.57 6.47 6.40
C GLN A 490 61.53 6.57 7.53
N CYS A 491 61.95 6.57 8.80
CA CYS A 491 61.05 6.69 9.94
C CYS A 491 60.38 8.07 10.03
N PHE A 492 61.11 9.14 9.66
CA PHE A 492 60.57 10.50 9.65
C PHE A 492 59.48 10.67 8.59
N VAL A 493 59.74 10.20 7.35
CA VAL A 493 58.78 10.30 6.24
C VAL A 493 57.51 9.49 6.49
N LEU A 494 57.61 8.30 7.11
CA LEU A 494 56.45 7.50 7.51
C LEU A 494 55.65 8.14 8.67
N SER A 495 56.31 8.92 9.54
CA SER A 495 55.64 9.68 10.60
C SER A 495 54.90 10.89 10.04
N GLU A 496 55.54 11.68 9.16
CA GLU A 496 54.93 12.86 8.54
C GLU A 496 53.74 12.50 7.63
N THR A 497 53.84 11.42 6.85
CA THR A 497 52.73 10.94 6.02
C THR A 497 51.56 10.41 6.85
N ASN A 498 51.81 9.67 7.95
CA ASN A 498 50.75 9.30 8.89
C ASN A 498 50.10 10.53 9.56
N LEU A 499 50.87 11.54 9.95
CA LEU A 499 50.34 12.77 10.53
C LEU A 499 49.44 13.52 9.53
N LYS A 500 49.78 13.49 8.24
CA LYS A 500 48.99 14.09 7.17
C LYS A 500 47.68 13.33 6.91
N LEU A 501 47.76 11.99 6.81
CA LEU A 501 46.59 11.12 6.65
C LEU A 501 45.60 11.25 7.81
N ASN A 502 46.08 11.34 9.06
CA ASN A 502 45.19 11.55 10.22
C ASN A 502 44.48 12.92 10.18
N LYS A 503 45.18 13.99 9.78
CA LYS A 503 44.56 15.32 9.58
C LYS A 503 43.49 15.30 8.48
N GLU A 504 43.72 14.60 7.38
CA GLU A 504 42.73 14.41 6.32
C GLU A 504 41.53 13.57 6.80
N LEU A 505 41.76 12.55 7.63
CA LEU A 505 40.71 11.77 8.28
C LEU A 505 39.83 12.62 9.21
N ASP A 506 40.41 13.48 10.05
CA ASP A 506 39.65 14.36 10.95
C ASP A 506 38.91 15.49 10.20
N LEU A 507 39.46 15.96 9.07
CA LEU A 507 38.74 16.87 8.15
C LEU A 507 37.55 16.17 7.48
N LEU A 508 37.69 14.92 7.05
CA LEU A 508 36.57 14.12 6.53
C LEU A 508 35.54 13.79 7.62
N ARG A 509 35.99 13.52 8.85
CA ARG A 509 35.12 13.21 10.00
C ARG A 509 34.31 14.43 10.44
N SER A 510 34.94 15.60 10.56
CA SER A 510 34.27 16.86 10.86
C SER A 510 33.32 17.30 9.75
N ARG A 511 33.70 17.12 8.46
CA ARG A 511 32.78 17.32 7.31
C ARG A 511 31.59 16.35 7.34
N THR A 512 31.80 15.10 7.74
CA THR A 512 30.72 14.11 7.88
C THR A 512 29.76 14.50 9.02
N ILE A 513 30.29 15.02 10.13
CA ILE A 513 29.48 15.54 11.24
C ILE A 513 28.68 16.77 10.78
N SER A 514 29.27 17.73 10.07
CA SER A 514 28.55 18.93 9.60
C SER A 514 27.50 18.64 8.52
N LEU A 515 27.73 17.64 7.66
CA LEU A 515 26.71 17.14 6.73
C LEU A 515 25.58 16.43 7.48
N LYS A 516 25.89 15.66 8.53
CA LYS A 516 24.86 15.02 9.37
C LYS A 516 24.01 16.04 10.11
N THR A 517 24.61 17.04 10.78
CA THR A 517 23.82 18.08 11.47
C THR A 517 22.98 18.91 10.50
N SER A 518 23.48 19.17 9.29
CA SER A 518 22.70 19.84 8.23
C SER A 518 21.52 18.99 7.74
N LEU A 519 21.70 17.66 7.62
CA LEU A 519 20.63 16.72 7.27
C LEU A 519 19.58 16.61 8.38
N ASP A 520 20.02 16.51 9.63
CA ASP A 520 19.13 16.48 10.80
C ASP A 520 18.36 17.81 10.93
N GLN A 521 19.01 18.95 10.67
CA GLN A 521 18.35 20.26 10.63
C GLN A 521 17.31 20.37 9.49
N ALA A 522 17.65 19.93 8.27
CA ALA A 522 16.73 19.93 7.13
C ALA A 522 15.54 18.96 7.32
N SER A 523 15.76 17.84 8.00
CA SER A 523 14.69 16.90 8.39
C SER A 523 13.74 17.54 9.41
N ASN A 524 14.29 18.22 10.43
CA ASN A 524 13.49 18.89 11.46
C ASN A 524 12.71 20.10 10.91
N THR A 525 13.26 20.90 10.00
CA THR A 525 12.52 22.01 9.37
C THR A 525 11.44 21.52 8.41
N LYS A 526 11.66 20.41 7.70
CA LYS A 526 10.62 19.71 6.94
C LYS A 526 9.49 19.21 7.85
N LEU A 527 9.82 18.66 9.01
CA LEU A 527 8.84 18.19 10.00
C LEU A 527 8.03 19.34 10.63
N SER A 528 8.65 20.49 10.93
CA SER A 528 7.91 21.66 11.42
C SER A 528 7.02 22.26 10.34
N SER A 529 7.51 22.34 9.10
CA SER A 529 6.71 22.80 7.95
C SER A 529 5.50 21.89 7.68
N ALA A 530 5.66 20.56 7.78
CA ALA A 530 4.55 19.62 7.67
C ALA A 530 3.47 19.84 8.76
N LYS A 531 3.88 20.14 10.00
CA LYS A 531 2.95 20.49 11.09
C LYS A 531 2.25 21.85 10.87
N GLU A 532 2.96 22.83 10.30
CA GLU A 532 2.37 24.12 9.92
C GLU A 532 1.37 24.00 8.76
N ILE A 533 1.62 23.08 7.82
CA ILE A 533 0.69 22.76 6.75
C ILE A 533 -0.59 22.10 7.33
N ASP A 534 -0.46 21.14 8.26
CA ASP A 534 -1.61 20.53 8.95
C ASP A 534 -2.48 21.57 9.68
N THR A 535 -1.89 22.52 10.42
CA THR A 535 -2.66 23.57 11.10
C THR A 535 -3.30 24.56 10.12
N LYS A 536 -2.63 24.92 9.02
CA LYS A 536 -3.22 25.73 7.94
C LYS A 536 -4.35 25.00 7.21
N THR A 537 -4.22 23.70 6.96
CA THR A 537 -5.27 22.88 6.34
C THR A 537 -6.52 22.81 7.23
N LYS A 538 -6.36 22.70 8.54
CA LYS A 538 -7.47 22.77 9.51
C LYS A 538 -8.16 24.14 9.49
N LEU A 539 -7.39 25.24 9.56
CA LEU A 539 -7.94 26.59 9.45
C LEU A 539 -8.70 26.83 8.14
N ILE A 540 -8.19 26.32 7.01
CA ILE A 540 -8.88 26.40 5.71
C ILE A 540 -10.18 25.57 5.75
N MET A 541 -10.18 24.39 6.37
CA MET A 541 -11.40 23.58 6.51
C MET A 541 -12.46 24.27 7.39
N ASP A 542 -12.06 24.91 8.49
CA ASP A 542 -12.95 25.71 9.34
C ASP A 542 -13.52 26.92 8.58
N MET A 543 -12.71 27.63 7.79
CA MET A 543 -13.17 28.72 6.93
C MET A 543 -14.12 28.24 5.82
N VAL A 544 -13.86 27.08 5.21
CA VAL A 544 -14.76 26.46 4.21
C VAL A 544 -16.10 26.06 4.87
N MET A 545 -16.07 25.56 6.10
CA MET A 545 -17.27 25.22 6.87
C MET A 545 -18.09 26.47 7.25
N GLN A 546 -17.44 27.58 7.60
CA GLN A 546 -18.10 28.88 7.79
C GLN A 546 -18.67 29.47 6.49
N LEU A 547 -17.95 29.35 5.37
CA LEU A 547 -18.46 29.78 4.05
C LEU A 547 -19.64 28.91 3.57
N ALA A 548 -19.67 27.63 3.95
CA ALA A 548 -20.80 26.76 3.66
C ALA A 548 -22.06 27.17 4.44
N SER A 549 -21.96 27.42 5.74
CA SER A 549 -23.10 27.87 6.55
C SER A 549 -23.55 29.30 6.22
N GLU A 550 -22.65 30.21 5.86
CA GLU A 550 -23.02 31.52 5.32
C GLU A 550 -23.72 31.43 3.95
N ARG A 551 -23.26 30.53 3.06
CA ARG A 551 -23.94 30.27 1.79
C ARG A 551 -25.35 29.69 2.00
N GLU A 552 -25.51 28.80 2.96
CA GLU A 552 -26.82 28.26 3.37
C GLU A 552 -27.71 29.36 3.96
N ARG A 553 -27.19 30.20 4.85
CA ARG A 553 -27.89 31.37 5.42
C ARG A 553 -28.35 32.34 4.32
N ILE A 554 -27.51 32.61 3.32
CA ILE A 554 -27.84 33.47 2.18
C ILE A 554 -28.88 32.81 1.27
N ASN A 555 -28.79 31.51 0.99
CA ASN A 555 -29.83 30.77 0.25
C ASN A 555 -31.19 30.86 0.98
N ASN A 556 -31.22 30.63 2.30
CA ASN A 556 -32.43 30.71 3.10
C ASN A 556 -33.03 32.13 3.11
N GLN A 557 -32.19 33.18 3.14
CA GLN A 557 -32.64 34.57 2.96
C GLN A 557 -33.16 34.84 1.54
N LEU A 558 -32.54 34.26 0.51
CA LEU A 558 -32.96 34.38 -0.89
C LEU A 558 -34.32 33.70 -1.12
N ASP A 559 -34.54 32.50 -0.59
CA ASP A 559 -35.82 31.79 -0.70
C ASP A 559 -36.92 32.48 0.11
N ALA A 560 -36.61 33.07 1.27
CA ALA A 560 -37.54 33.94 2.00
C ALA A 560 -37.94 35.18 1.17
N LEU A 561 -36.97 35.92 0.61
CA LEU A 561 -37.22 37.06 -0.29
C LEU A 561 -37.98 36.67 -1.56
N LYS A 562 -37.79 35.45 -2.06
CA LYS A 562 -38.50 34.87 -3.22
C LYS A 562 -39.94 34.51 -2.89
N GLN A 563 -40.22 34.02 -1.68
CA GLN A 563 -41.59 33.87 -1.17
C GLN A 563 -42.27 35.22 -0.93
N GLU A 564 -41.56 36.20 -0.36
CA GLU A 564 -42.08 37.56 -0.18
C GLU A 564 -42.39 38.23 -1.53
N ASN A 565 -41.48 38.15 -2.52
CA ASN A 565 -41.71 38.65 -3.87
C ASN A 565 -42.90 37.94 -4.54
N LYS A 566 -43.08 36.62 -4.34
CA LYS A 566 -44.27 35.90 -4.81
C LYS A 566 -45.56 36.49 -4.19
N HIS A 567 -45.58 36.67 -2.87
CA HIS A 567 -46.71 37.28 -2.15
C HIS A 567 -46.97 38.74 -2.56
N LEU A 568 -45.93 39.53 -2.85
CA LEU A 568 -46.05 40.89 -3.39
C LEU A 568 -46.60 40.89 -4.83
N VAL A 569 -46.15 39.96 -5.68
CA VAL A 569 -46.68 39.76 -7.04
C VAL A 569 -48.16 39.35 -6.99
N ASP A 570 -48.55 38.46 -6.07
CA ASP A 570 -49.94 38.05 -5.91
C ASP A 570 -50.81 39.17 -5.30
N LYS A 571 -50.27 40.01 -4.41
CA LYS A 571 -50.91 41.29 -4.04
C LYS A 571 -51.08 42.25 -5.22
N LEU A 572 -50.11 42.31 -6.14
CA LEU A 572 -50.14 43.15 -7.34
C LEU A 572 -51.23 42.69 -8.32
N LYS A 573 -51.41 41.37 -8.49
CA LYS A 573 -52.55 40.80 -9.22
C LYS A 573 -53.89 41.17 -8.54
N ASN A 574 -53.94 41.05 -7.22
CA ASN A 574 -55.15 41.32 -6.43
C ASN A 574 -55.49 42.82 -6.27
N THR A 575 -54.70 43.74 -6.83
CA THR A 575 -54.94 45.20 -6.77
C THR A 575 -55.19 45.85 -8.13
N LYS A 576 -55.46 45.08 -9.20
CA LYS A 576 -55.72 45.63 -10.54
C LYS A 576 -56.93 45.03 -11.27
N ILE A 577 -58.13 45.30 -10.76
CA ILE A 577 -59.37 45.24 -11.55
C ILE A 577 -59.40 46.47 -12.47
N GLY A 578 -59.28 46.28 -13.80
CA GLY A 578 -59.44 47.38 -14.75
C GLY A 578 -58.79 47.18 -16.12
N VAL A 579 -59.58 46.64 -17.07
CA VAL A 579 -59.47 46.80 -18.54
C VAL A 579 -58.17 46.34 -19.25
N PRO A 580 -58.24 45.31 -20.11
CA PRO A 580 -57.26 45.08 -21.18
C PRO A 580 -57.65 45.81 -22.48
N LEU A 581 -56.70 46.41 -23.20
CA LEU A 581 -56.91 46.84 -24.59
C LEU A 581 -55.59 46.90 -25.41
N ASP A 582 -55.42 45.88 -26.24
CA ASP A 582 -55.03 45.88 -27.67
C ASP A 582 -53.89 46.78 -28.26
N ALA A 583 -53.28 46.25 -29.34
CA ALA A 583 -52.37 46.88 -30.32
C ALA A 583 -51.00 47.42 -29.80
N CYS A 584 -49.91 47.48 -30.59
CA CYS A 584 -49.78 47.47 -32.04
C CYS A 584 -48.39 46.97 -32.54
N ASN A 585 -48.26 46.68 -33.84
CA ASN A 585 -47.02 46.24 -34.51
C ASN A 585 -46.00 47.38 -34.77
N ASN A 586 -44.69 47.08 -34.86
CA ASN A 586 -43.92 47.11 -36.14
C ASN A 586 -42.37 47.16 -36.01
N GLY A 587 -41.70 46.38 -36.87
CA GLY A 587 -40.36 46.64 -37.43
C GLY A 587 -39.13 46.57 -36.50
N LEU A 588 -37.89 46.72 -36.98
CA LEU A 588 -37.28 46.43 -38.30
C LEU A 588 -35.76 46.68 -38.18
N ASN A 589 -34.91 45.85 -38.78
CA ASN A 589 -33.43 46.01 -38.87
C ASN A 589 -32.68 45.92 -37.51
N ASN A 590 -31.36 45.65 -37.44
CA ASN A 590 -30.37 45.42 -38.51
C ASN A 590 -29.30 44.38 -38.13
N ARG A 591 -28.38 44.13 -39.08
CA ARG A 591 -27.20 43.22 -38.98
C ARG A 591 -25.96 43.83 -38.29
N ASN A 592 -24.99 42.96 -37.99
CA ASN A 592 -23.56 43.22 -37.70
C ASN A 592 -23.27 43.97 -36.37
N GLU A 593 -22.09 43.94 -35.73
CA GLU A 593 -20.90 43.03 -35.78
C GLU A 593 -20.11 43.22 -34.45
N ASP A 594 -19.22 42.27 -34.15
CA ASP A 594 -17.96 42.36 -33.38
C ASP A 594 -17.70 43.37 -32.23
N GLN A 595 -17.24 42.77 -31.11
CA GLN A 595 -16.07 43.14 -30.29
C GLN A 595 -15.99 44.48 -29.52
N ALA A 596 -15.86 44.32 -28.20
CA ALA A 596 -14.84 44.88 -27.31
C ALA A 596 -14.27 46.31 -27.53
N SER A 597 -14.45 47.15 -26.50
CA SER A 597 -13.31 47.72 -25.77
C SER A 597 -13.66 47.94 -24.29
N ASN A 598 -12.86 47.64 -23.25
CA ASN A 598 -11.40 47.68 -22.97
C ASN A 598 -10.90 49.00 -22.33
N ASN A 599 -9.91 48.83 -21.42
CA ASN A 599 -8.83 49.75 -21.06
C ASN A 599 -9.19 51.04 -20.27
N ASP A 600 -8.32 51.68 -19.49
CA ASP A 600 -7.00 51.38 -18.88
C ASP A 600 -6.94 52.18 -17.54
N SER A 601 -5.93 52.25 -16.66
CA SER A 601 -4.47 51.97 -16.61
C SER A 601 -4.10 51.74 -15.10
N SER A 602 -2.88 51.68 -14.55
CA SER A 602 -1.45 51.68 -14.93
C SER A 602 -0.67 51.19 -13.68
N ASN A 603 0.57 50.70 -13.65
CA ASN A 603 1.54 50.13 -14.62
C ASN A 603 2.53 49.27 -13.74
N ASP A 604 3.71 48.75 -14.12
CA ASP A 604 4.54 48.91 -15.31
C ASP A 604 5.45 47.70 -15.55
N SER A 605 5.97 47.56 -16.78
CA SER A 605 7.29 47.00 -17.18
C SER A 605 7.71 45.57 -16.78
N CYS A 606 8.40 44.76 -17.58
CA CYS A 606 8.67 44.65 -19.04
C CYS A 606 9.31 43.23 -19.20
N ALA A 607 8.91 42.29 -20.08
CA ALA A 607 8.82 42.29 -21.55
C ALA A 607 10.19 42.59 -22.22
N LYS A 608 10.72 41.84 -23.21
CA LYS A 608 10.14 40.88 -24.17
C LYS A 608 11.08 39.69 -24.52
N SER A 609 10.56 38.85 -25.42
CA SER A 609 11.14 37.82 -26.31
C SER A 609 12.41 38.25 -27.09
N SER A 610 13.07 37.43 -27.94
CA SER A 610 12.60 36.29 -28.77
C SER A 610 13.73 35.30 -29.17
N ASP A 611 13.34 34.22 -29.87
CA ASP A 611 14.10 33.38 -30.85
C ASP A 611 15.40 32.69 -30.37
N GLU A 612 15.61 31.37 -30.44
CA GLU A 612 15.63 30.37 -31.55
C GLU A 612 17.04 30.20 -32.20
N GLU A 613 17.39 28.95 -32.56
CA GLU A 613 18.77 28.40 -32.67
C GLU A 613 19.54 28.41 -31.32
N GLY A 614 20.52 27.55 -31.03
CA GLY A 614 21.19 26.44 -31.70
C GLY A 614 22.53 26.15 -30.97
N ILE A 615 23.12 24.93 -31.07
CA ILE A 615 24.32 24.47 -30.29
C ILE A 615 23.98 24.29 -28.80
N ASP A 616 23.88 23.11 -28.17
CA ASP A 616 24.26 21.70 -28.45
C ASP A 616 25.77 21.35 -28.51
N HIS A 617 26.14 20.28 -27.77
CA HIS A 617 27.47 19.63 -27.71
C HIS A 617 28.69 20.49 -27.24
N PHE A 618 29.78 19.99 -26.63
CA PHE A 618 30.16 18.66 -26.10
C PHE A 618 30.39 18.77 -24.55
N ASN A 619 30.21 17.79 -23.65
CA ASN A 619 30.40 16.32 -23.62
C ASN A 619 31.86 15.84 -23.35
N LYS A 620 32.03 15.06 -22.27
CA LYS A 620 33.16 14.13 -21.95
C LYS A 620 34.56 14.74 -21.67
N THR A 621 35.34 14.31 -20.66
CA THR A 621 35.84 12.96 -20.29
C THR A 621 36.93 12.46 -21.26
N PHE A 622 38.06 12.01 -20.72
CA PHE A 622 38.76 10.71 -20.89
C PHE A 622 40.01 10.77 -19.97
N GLN A 623 40.37 9.77 -19.15
CA GLN A 623 40.75 8.37 -19.39
C GLN A 623 42.17 8.22 -19.99
N ALA A 624 42.86 7.13 -19.64
CA ALA A 624 44.28 6.90 -19.97
C ALA A 624 44.49 6.31 -21.39
N GLY A 625 45.71 6.37 -21.93
CA GLY A 625 46.04 5.66 -23.17
C GLY A 625 47.25 6.14 -23.99
N THR A 626 48.47 5.97 -23.46
CA THR A 626 49.70 5.54 -24.17
C THR A 626 49.96 5.81 -25.68
N PHE A 627 51.17 6.35 -25.94
CA PHE A 627 52.17 5.94 -26.96
C PHE A 627 52.30 6.61 -28.37
N LEU A 628 53.60 6.78 -28.75
CA LEU A 628 54.24 6.87 -30.09
C LEU A 628 54.42 8.23 -30.85
N VAL A 629 55.68 8.72 -30.82
CA VAL A 629 56.61 8.95 -31.98
C VAL A 629 56.47 10.16 -32.94
N SER A 630 57.62 10.86 -33.13
CA SER A 630 58.05 11.72 -34.28
C SER A 630 57.33 13.07 -34.53
N GLN A 631 57.94 14.12 -35.13
CA GLN A 631 59.35 14.45 -35.48
C GLN A 631 59.48 15.98 -35.81
N ILE A 632 60.73 16.51 -35.91
CA ILE A 632 61.18 17.62 -36.81
C ILE A 632 60.43 18.98 -36.67
N SER A 633 60.95 19.96 -35.91
CA SER A 633 61.85 21.09 -36.30
C SER A 633 61.16 22.23 -37.10
N PHE A 634 61.62 23.50 -37.16
CA PHE A 634 62.97 24.05 -37.38
C PHE A 634 63.07 25.55 -36.97
N THR A 635 64.30 26.10 -36.87
CA THR A 635 64.69 27.55 -36.90
C THR A 635 64.26 28.44 -35.71
N SER A 636 64.93 29.54 -35.32
CA SER A 636 66.25 30.18 -35.57
C SER A 636 66.36 31.40 -34.62
N SER A 637 67.48 32.07 -34.27
CA SER A 637 68.95 31.99 -34.45
C SER A 637 69.56 32.69 -33.19
N TYR A 638 70.85 32.82 -32.83
CA TYR A 638 72.15 33.01 -33.51
C TYR A 638 73.24 32.35 -32.63
N ALA A 639 74.14 31.51 -33.15
CA ALA A 639 75.37 31.85 -33.90
C ALA A 639 76.55 32.33 -33.02
N TYR A 640 77.37 31.37 -32.57
CA TYR A 640 78.83 31.51 -32.41
C TYR A 640 79.49 30.34 -33.15
N MET A 641 80.69 30.55 -33.72
CA MET A 641 81.17 29.75 -34.86
C MET A 641 82.50 29.02 -34.58
N MET A 642 82.62 27.82 -35.16
CA MET A 642 83.85 27.04 -35.45
C MET A 642 85.09 27.27 -34.58
N MET A 643 85.45 26.26 -33.78
CA MET A 643 86.59 25.34 -34.05
C MET A 643 86.90 24.48 -32.81
N ILE A 644 87.01 23.16 -33.02
CA ILE A 644 87.91 22.18 -32.36
C ILE A 644 87.49 20.82 -32.93
N GLY A 645 88.34 20.24 -33.78
CA GLY A 645 88.01 19.03 -34.56
C GLY A 645 89.22 18.17 -34.95
N GLU A 646 90.38 18.40 -34.36
CA GLU A 646 91.66 17.73 -34.74
C GLU A 646 92.42 17.12 -33.55
N THR A 647 91.99 17.36 -32.31
CA THR A 647 92.76 17.06 -31.09
C THR A 647 92.84 15.58 -30.69
N TRP A 648 92.06 14.68 -31.30
CA TRP A 648 92.12 13.24 -31.00
C TRP A 648 92.97 12.43 -31.99
N VAL A 649 93.09 12.86 -33.25
CA VAL A 649 94.00 12.21 -34.22
C VAL A 649 95.46 12.56 -33.90
N LEU A 650 95.74 13.82 -33.53
CA LEU A 650 97.09 14.26 -33.14
C LEU A 650 97.62 13.52 -31.90
N ASN A 651 96.79 13.24 -30.89
CA ASN A 651 97.24 12.49 -29.70
C ASN A 651 97.66 11.05 -30.05
N LEU A 652 96.98 10.37 -30.97
CA LEU A 652 97.36 9.02 -31.40
C LEU A 652 98.67 9.04 -32.20
N VAL A 653 98.86 10.03 -33.08
CA VAL A 653 100.12 10.20 -33.85
C VAL A 653 101.30 10.55 -32.93
N VAL A 654 101.10 11.41 -31.93
CA VAL A 654 102.14 11.77 -30.95
C VAL A 654 102.50 10.58 -30.05
N LEU A 655 101.54 9.77 -29.62
CA LEU A 655 101.81 8.56 -28.84
C LEU A 655 102.61 7.52 -29.66
N VAL A 656 102.22 7.30 -30.92
CA VAL A 656 102.95 6.38 -31.82
C VAL A 656 104.36 6.91 -32.12
N MET A 657 104.53 8.21 -32.43
CA MET A 657 105.85 8.77 -32.67
C MET A 657 106.75 8.76 -31.43
N THR A 658 106.23 9.05 -30.24
CA THR A 658 107.03 8.97 -29.00
C THR A 658 107.42 7.53 -28.66
N LEU A 659 106.58 6.53 -28.96
CA LEU A 659 106.94 5.12 -28.81
C LEU A 659 108.04 4.69 -29.81
N HIS A 660 107.94 5.14 -31.07
CA HIS A 660 108.93 4.81 -32.10
C HIS A 660 110.27 5.53 -31.90
N ILE A 661 110.27 6.79 -31.45
CA ILE A 661 111.48 7.51 -31.04
C ILE A 661 112.15 6.83 -29.85
N ARG A 662 111.37 6.31 -28.89
CA ARG A 662 111.89 5.56 -27.74
C ARG A 662 112.48 4.20 -28.15
N GLN A 663 111.88 3.50 -29.12
CA GLN A 663 112.48 2.31 -29.73
C GLN A 663 113.78 2.62 -30.49
N MET A 664 113.85 3.73 -31.27
CA MET A 664 115.10 4.14 -31.91
C MET A 664 116.19 4.48 -30.89
N PHE A 665 115.86 5.15 -29.78
CA PHE A 665 116.85 5.48 -28.75
C PHE A 665 117.39 4.22 -28.03
N CYS A 666 116.57 3.19 -27.81
CA CYS A 666 117.03 1.91 -27.27
C CYS A 666 117.86 1.07 -28.28
N LEU A 667 117.68 1.29 -29.59
CA LEU A 667 118.48 0.66 -30.65
C LEU A 667 119.75 1.45 -31.02
N LEU A 668 120.01 2.60 -30.38
CA LEU A 668 121.25 3.38 -30.53
C LEU A 668 122.16 3.32 -29.28
N HIS A 669 121.79 2.53 -28.27
CA HIS A 669 122.50 2.47 -26.99
C HIS A 669 122.75 1.03 -26.50
N ASN A 670 122.88 0.09 -27.45
CA ASN A 670 123.31 -1.30 -27.28
C ASN A 670 124.17 -1.68 -28.49
#